data_AF-A0A954TTY5-F1
#
_entry.id   AF-A0A954TTY5-F1
#
_cell.length_a   1.000
_cell.length_b   1.000
_cell.length_c   1.000
_cell.angle_alpha   90.00
_cell.angle_beta   90.00
_cell.angle_gamma   90.00
#
_symmetry.space_group_name_H-M   'P 1'
#
loop_
_entity.id
_entity.type
_entity.pdbx_description
1 polymer ?
#
loop_
_entity_poly.entity_id
_entity_poly.type
_entity_poly.pdbx_seq_one_letter_code
_entity_poly.pdbx_strand_id
1 'polypeptide(L)'
;IAADGKLFAVSLDGHMTVYGTGERQESKTGEPGDIVVVPDVSRQIARQLLSAGDASGYAFWFGEWSDLSLRAMVNDSTFAQLAIIGSDAEQIDTARRTLDDTGLYGSVTVHHSNPVDFKPPNYVANMVFVDAADARSREDIEAIYQAVRPYGGVMYLLGSDDRQSLCDRVTAMGLEQAVVAIDQHGVTVRREGALPGAADWTHQYGDIANTIKSNDSRVKLPLGVLWFGGSSNMDVLPRHGHGPPEQVVGGRLFIQGMNSLSARDVYTGRVLWKRDFNDLGTFDVYFDKTYEDTPLDPKYNQVHIPGANARGTNYVVTDDRVYIVEGSVCHSLDPATGRTIAEIRLPKNESGQDEQWGYLGVYRDVLIGGLGFAMYRGRNSLSFDADKDLNANKAGFGSKSYDRAASVSLVGFDRHSGKQLWKVDADHSFWHNGIVAGGGKVFCLDRTPKTIEDALLRRGKSQADSYRIIALDYQTGRRVWETSDNIFGTWLSYSEPLDLLLQAGAKASDRLVDEVAEGMAVYRGVDGSVKWRNDSLKYSGPCILHNDVIITNANSYSESAGAFFLETGKPKLIDNPLTGQSQPWKITRAYGCNSIIASENLLTFRSGAAGFYDLLTDSGTGNLGGFKSGCTSNLVVANGVLNAPDYTRTCSCAYQNQTSLALVHMPEIETWSIHNGASATPNGEAIKNLAINFGAPGDRRDEQGNLWLEYPVVAGDSPPLSIRVNPETSYFQRHSSSVANADRPWLAASGADGVTDLRIELHLKDEYELKTGLPVRHVNDDAEEDEN
;
A
#
# COMPACT_ATOMS: atom_id res chain seq x y z
N ILE A 1 33.27 1.96 0.02
CA ILE A 1 33.23 3.11 0.97
C ILE A 1 34.62 3.72 1.04
N ALA A 2 34.78 5.03 0.84
CA ALA A 2 36.08 5.71 1.02
C ALA A 2 36.05 6.54 2.31
N ALA A 3 36.92 6.21 3.27
CA ALA A 3 37.01 6.86 4.59
C ALA A 3 38.41 6.67 5.18
N ASP A 4 38.88 7.59 6.04
CA ASP A 4 40.19 7.49 6.70
C ASP A 4 41.37 7.24 5.73
N GLY A 5 41.32 7.85 4.53
CA GLY A 5 42.34 7.65 3.49
C GLY A 5 42.38 6.23 2.89
N LYS A 6 41.36 5.40 3.16
CA LYS A 6 41.24 4.01 2.72
C LYS A 6 39.98 3.81 1.86
N LEU A 7 40.01 2.82 1.00
CA LEU A 7 38.87 2.29 0.25
C LEU A 7 38.49 0.92 0.82
N PHE A 8 37.30 0.83 1.39
CA PHE A 8 36.68 -0.40 1.85
C PHE A 8 35.79 -0.95 0.72
N ALA A 9 36.03 -2.20 0.31
CA ALA A 9 35.26 -2.92 -0.68
C ALA A 9 34.74 -4.22 -0.08
N VAL A 10 33.54 -4.65 -0.49
CA VAL A 10 32.99 -5.95 -0.12
C VAL A 10 32.79 -6.75 -1.41
N SER A 11 33.33 -7.96 -1.45
CA SER A 11 33.15 -8.88 -2.58
C SER A 11 31.81 -9.62 -2.49
N LEU A 12 31.40 -10.27 -3.59
CA LEU A 12 30.13 -11.01 -3.67
C LEU A 12 30.04 -12.18 -2.67
N ASP A 13 31.17 -12.75 -2.27
CA ASP A 13 31.29 -13.79 -1.23
C ASP A 13 31.41 -13.21 0.19
N GLY A 14 31.25 -11.88 0.35
CA GLY A 14 31.18 -11.21 1.65
C GLY A 14 32.53 -10.82 2.25
N HIS A 15 33.66 -11.03 1.56
CA HIS A 15 34.95 -10.57 2.07
C HIS A 15 35.07 -9.04 2.01
N MET A 16 35.37 -8.45 3.16
CA MET A 16 35.71 -7.03 3.24
C MET A 16 37.21 -6.84 2.99
N THR A 17 37.54 -6.11 1.93
CA THR A 17 38.91 -5.72 1.58
C THR A 17 39.10 -4.23 1.85
N VAL A 18 40.24 -3.86 2.42
CA VAL A 18 40.59 -2.45 2.67
C VAL A 18 41.86 -2.12 1.89
N TYR A 19 41.77 -1.15 0.99
CA TYR A 19 42.88 -0.60 0.23
C TYR A 19 43.30 0.73 0.84
N GLY A 20 44.59 0.96 1.06
CA GLY A 20 45.09 2.22 1.63
C GLY A 20 46.61 2.28 1.64
N THR A 21 47.16 3.40 2.08
CA THR A 21 48.61 3.59 2.25
C THR A 21 49.07 2.98 3.58
N GLY A 22 49.91 1.94 3.52
CA GLY A 22 50.45 1.25 4.71
C GLY A 22 50.83 -0.20 4.43
N GLU A 23 51.52 -0.85 5.38
CA GLU A 23 51.78 -2.30 5.29
C GLU A 23 50.49 -3.10 5.53
N ARG A 24 50.30 -4.16 4.73
CA ARG A 24 49.21 -5.12 4.91
C ARG A 24 49.35 -5.77 6.28
N GLN A 25 48.43 -5.48 7.19
CA GLN A 25 48.26 -6.27 8.41
C GLN A 25 47.39 -7.49 8.09
N GLU A 26 47.87 -8.69 8.39
CA GLU A 26 47.01 -9.87 8.42
C GLU A 26 46.07 -9.74 9.61
N SER A 27 44.77 -9.56 9.34
CA SER A 27 43.74 -9.76 10.34
C SER A 27 43.73 -11.23 10.71
N LYS A 28 44.08 -11.56 11.96
CA LYS A 28 43.78 -12.88 12.51
C LYS A 28 42.28 -12.95 12.78
N THR A 29 41.52 -13.58 11.89
CA THR A 29 40.24 -14.17 12.27
C THR A 29 40.57 -15.37 13.16
N GLY A 30 40.37 -15.25 14.47
CA GLY A 30 40.37 -16.42 15.34
C GLY A 30 39.21 -17.34 14.96
N GLU A 31 39.37 -18.65 15.17
CA GLU A 31 38.19 -19.52 15.19
C GLU A 31 37.29 -19.09 16.35
N PRO A 32 35.95 -19.10 16.19
CA PRO A 32 35.04 -18.79 17.27
C PRO A 32 35.36 -19.64 18.50
N GLY A 33 35.40 -19.01 19.67
CA GLY A 33 35.52 -19.69 20.95
C GLY A 33 34.29 -20.54 21.27
N ASP A 34 34.40 -21.37 22.31
CA ASP A 34 33.31 -22.21 22.77
C ASP A 34 32.08 -21.38 23.21
N ILE A 35 30.89 -21.90 22.92
CA ILE A 35 29.60 -21.30 23.32
C ILE A 35 29.55 -20.99 24.83
N VAL A 36 28.70 -20.03 25.21
CA VAL A 36 28.57 -19.59 26.60
C VAL A 36 28.14 -20.75 27.49
N VAL A 37 28.99 -21.16 28.44
CA VAL A 37 28.67 -22.25 29.36
C VAL A 37 27.60 -21.78 30.36
N VAL A 38 26.47 -22.49 30.37
CA VAL A 38 25.32 -22.22 31.25
C VAL A 38 24.80 -23.52 31.87
N PRO A 39 24.22 -23.49 33.08
CA PRO A 39 23.59 -24.66 33.69
C PRO A 39 22.40 -25.20 32.88
N ASP A 40 22.16 -26.52 32.94
CA ASP A 40 21.03 -27.15 32.23
C ASP A 40 19.67 -26.59 32.64
N VAL A 41 19.52 -26.19 33.91
CA VAL A 41 18.28 -25.56 34.41
C VAL A 41 17.99 -24.26 33.66
N SER A 42 19.01 -23.43 33.39
CA SER A 42 18.84 -22.19 32.63
C SER A 42 18.46 -22.45 31.17
N ARG A 43 19.01 -23.51 30.56
CA ARG A 43 18.60 -23.96 29.21
C ARG A 43 17.14 -24.43 29.18
N GLN A 44 16.70 -25.14 30.22
CA GLN A 44 15.30 -25.56 30.33
C GLN A 44 14.36 -24.35 30.45
N ILE A 45 14.71 -23.36 31.27
CA ILE A 45 13.94 -22.12 31.41
C ILE A 45 13.86 -21.40 30.06
N ALA A 46 15.00 -21.20 29.37
CA ALA A 46 15.02 -20.53 28.07
C ALA A 46 14.08 -21.21 27.06
N ARG A 47 14.08 -22.55 26.98
CA ARG A 47 13.15 -23.30 26.09
C ARG A 47 11.69 -23.13 26.47
N GLN A 48 11.39 -23.06 27.76
CA GLN A 48 10.02 -22.80 28.23
C GLN A 48 9.58 -21.38 27.86
N LEU A 49 10.46 -20.39 28.02
CA LEU A 49 10.20 -19.01 27.58
C LEU A 49 9.95 -18.93 26.07
N LEU A 50 10.76 -19.60 25.25
CA LEU A 50 10.57 -19.66 23.79
C LEU A 50 9.24 -20.32 23.39
N SER A 51 8.73 -21.26 24.18
CA SER A 51 7.45 -21.93 23.89
C SER A 51 6.21 -21.04 24.14
N ALA A 52 6.38 -19.89 24.79
CA ALA A 52 5.28 -18.97 25.06
C ALA A 52 4.78 -18.22 23.81
N GLY A 53 5.56 -18.20 22.73
CA GLY A 53 5.22 -17.44 21.52
C GLY A 53 5.89 -18.00 20.26
N ASP A 54 5.88 -17.19 19.21
CA ASP A 54 6.59 -17.49 17.97
C ASP A 54 8.07 -17.16 18.15
N ALA A 55 8.88 -18.17 18.42
CA ALA A 55 10.35 -18.08 18.55
C ALA A 55 11.05 -17.91 17.19
N SER A 56 10.52 -17.06 16.32
CA SER A 56 11.10 -16.68 15.04
C SER A 56 11.12 -15.16 14.91
N GLY A 57 11.82 -14.63 13.92
CA GLY A 57 11.83 -13.19 13.70
C GLY A 57 12.64 -12.40 14.72
N TYR A 58 12.07 -11.35 15.28
CA TYR A 58 12.81 -10.42 16.12
C TYR A 58 12.41 -10.58 17.58
N ALA A 59 13.40 -10.52 18.46
CA ALA A 59 13.18 -10.49 19.90
C ALA A 59 14.02 -9.43 20.61
N PHE A 60 13.48 -8.92 21.71
CA PHE A 60 14.16 -7.99 22.61
C PHE A 60 14.26 -8.57 24.01
N TRP A 61 15.39 -8.38 24.66
CA TRP A 61 15.58 -8.70 26.08
C TRP A 61 15.99 -7.44 26.83
N PHE A 62 15.11 -6.93 27.69
CA PHE A 62 15.37 -5.79 28.57
C PHE A 62 15.87 -6.30 29.92
N GLY A 63 17.19 -6.41 30.05
CA GLY A 63 17.83 -7.06 31.18
C GLY A 63 19.36 -7.01 31.11
N GLU A 64 20.01 -7.54 32.14
CA GLU A 64 21.46 -7.44 32.31
C GLU A 64 22.15 -8.76 31.97
N TRP A 65 23.39 -8.68 31.45
CA TRP A 65 24.16 -9.86 31.04
C TRP A 65 24.43 -10.86 32.17
N SER A 66 24.25 -10.49 33.44
CA SER A 66 24.35 -11.42 34.56
C SER A 66 23.25 -12.49 34.57
N ASP A 67 22.13 -12.31 33.86
CA ASP A 67 21.04 -13.28 33.81
C ASP A 67 21.46 -14.57 33.06
N LEU A 68 21.37 -15.72 33.75
CA LEU A 68 21.77 -17.01 33.19
C LEU A 68 20.76 -17.55 32.16
N SER A 69 19.48 -17.18 32.26
CA SER A 69 18.44 -17.53 31.30
C SER A 69 18.62 -16.76 30.00
N LEU A 70 19.02 -15.48 30.07
CA LEU A 70 19.44 -14.70 28.90
C LEU A 70 20.61 -15.37 28.18
N ARG A 71 21.69 -15.70 28.91
CA ARG A 71 22.85 -16.40 28.32
C ARG A 71 22.46 -17.74 27.70
N ALA A 72 21.53 -18.46 28.33
CA ALA A 72 21.01 -19.71 27.78
C ALA A 72 20.17 -19.48 26.51
N MET A 73 19.35 -18.43 26.48
CA MET A 73 18.56 -18.05 25.31
C MET A 73 19.44 -17.63 24.13
N VAL A 74 20.55 -16.94 24.38
CA VAL A 74 21.54 -16.59 23.36
C VAL A 74 22.07 -17.85 22.65
N ASN A 75 22.35 -18.92 23.39
CA ASN A 75 22.85 -20.17 22.81
C ASN A 75 21.79 -20.93 22.00
N ASP A 76 20.53 -20.91 22.45
CA ASP A 76 19.42 -21.66 21.85
C ASP A 76 18.54 -20.77 20.93
N SER A 77 18.97 -19.55 20.61
CA SER A 77 18.17 -18.56 19.88
C SER A 77 17.89 -19.00 18.44
N THR A 78 16.61 -19.01 18.08
CA THR A 78 16.13 -19.25 16.70
C THR A 78 15.59 -17.98 16.04
N PHE A 79 15.71 -16.83 16.71
CA PHE A 79 15.30 -15.54 16.18
C PHE A 79 16.21 -15.15 15.00
N ALA A 80 15.62 -14.48 14.01
CA ALA A 80 16.37 -13.76 12.98
C ALA A 80 17.30 -12.70 13.62
N GLN A 81 16.86 -12.08 14.72
CA GLN A 81 17.68 -11.21 15.54
C GLN A 81 17.21 -11.19 17.00
N LEU A 82 18.14 -11.30 17.94
CA LEU A 82 17.91 -11.01 19.36
C LEU A 82 18.68 -9.75 19.76
N ALA A 83 17.99 -8.74 20.27
CA ALA A 83 18.62 -7.53 20.79
C ALA A 83 18.51 -7.48 22.32
N ILE A 84 19.65 -7.34 22.98
CA ILE A 84 19.78 -7.22 24.44
C ILE A 84 19.93 -5.74 24.77
N ILE A 85 19.11 -5.25 25.69
CA ILE A 85 19.07 -3.87 26.14
C ILE A 85 19.31 -3.86 27.64
N GLY A 86 20.46 -3.34 28.04
CA GLY A 86 20.86 -3.22 29.45
C GLY A 86 21.42 -1.85 29.77
N SER A 87 21.45 -1.53 31.05
CA SER A 87 21.80 -0.22 31.59
C SER A 87 23.19 -0.17 32.21
N ASP A 88 23.80 -1.31 32.51
CA ASP A 88 25.15 -1.38 33.08
C ASP A 88 26.23 -1.45 31.97
N ALA A 89 27.06 -0.42 31.87
CA ALA A 89 28.07 -0.31 30.82
C ALA A 89 29.11 -1.44 30.85
N GLU A 90 29.47 -1.96 32.02
CA GLU A 90 30.47 -3.03 32.17
C GLU A 90 29.90 -4.39 31.75
N GLN A 91 28.65 -4.68 32.13
CA GLN A 91 27.91 -5.86 31.65
C GLN A 91 27.73 -5.85 30.14
N ILE A 92 27.41 -4.69 29.56
CA ILE A 92 27.23 -4.53 28.11
C ILE A 92 28.54 -4.75 27.35
N ASP A 93 29.66 -4.17 27.80
CA ASP A 93 30.97 -4.42 27.19
C ASP A 93 31.39 -5.89 27.29
N THR A 94 31.16 -6.52 28.45
CA THR A 94 31.42 -7.95 28.66
C THR A 94 30.58 -8.82 27.72
N ALA A 95 29.29 -8.52 27.57
CA ALA A 95 28.39 -9.23 26.66
C ALA A 95 28.85 -9.11 25.21
N ARG A 96 29.19 -7.89 24.76
CA ARG A 96 29.69 -7.63 23.40
C ARG A 96 30.93 -8.46 23.09
N ARG A 97 31.93 -8.45 23.97
CA ARG A 97 33.17 -9.23 23.80
C ARG A 97 32.90 -10.72 23.79
N THR A 98 32.06 -11.21 24.71
CA THR A 98 31.72 -12.64 24.77
C THR A 98 31.00 -13.10 23.48
N LEU A 99 30.08 -12.29 22.97
CA LEU A 99 29.36 -12.60 21.73
C LEU A 99 30.25 -12.52 20.49
N ASP A 100 31.21 -11.60 20.47
CA ASP A 100 32.20 -11.47 19.39
C ASP A 100 33.15 -12.68 19.39
N ASP A 101 33.70 -13.01 20.56
CA ASP A 101 34.58 -14.17 20.76
C ASP A 101 33.90 -15.49 20.36
N THR A 102 32.58 -15.62 20.56
CA THR A 102 31.80 -16.82 20.21
C THR A 102 31.19 -16.78 18.80
N GLY A 103 31.42 -15.70 18.03
CA GLY A 103 30.88 -15.54 16.68
C GLY A 103 29.35 -15.37 16.62
N LEU A 104 28.69 -15.11 17.75
CA LEU A 104 27.24 -14.88 17.83
C LEU A 104 26.85 -13.41 17.59
N TYR A 105 27.81 -12.49 17.72
CA TYR A 105 27.57 -11.06 17.51
C TYR A 105 27.07 -10.77 16.08
N GLY A 106 26.02 -9.95 15.96
CA GLY A 106 25.30 -9.68 14.71
C GLY A 106 23.95 -10.38 14.67
N SER A 107 23.91 -11.70 14.90
CA SER A 107 22.65 -12.43 15.15
C SER A 107 22.07 -12.08 16.53
N VAL A 108 22.95 -11.81 17.48
CA VAL A 108 22.65 -11.17 18.76
C VAL A 108 23.32 -9.80 18.80
N THR A 109 22.58 -8.76 19.19
CA THR A 109 23.12 -7.40 19.36
C THR A 109 22.93 -6.92 20.78
N VAL A 110 23.80 -6.04 21.26
CA VAL A 110 23.78 -5.56 22.64
C VAL A 110 23.85 -4.05 22.67
N HIS A 111 22.89 -3.43 23.36
CA HIS A 111 22.67 -1.99 23.39
C HIS A 111 22.70 -1.48 24.83
N HIS A 112 23.56 -0.50 25.09
CA HIS A 112 23.58 0.24 26.35
C HIS A 112 22.50 1.33 26.26
N SER A 113 21.32 1.06 26.83
CA SER A 113 20.17 1.97 26.79
C SER A 113 19.16 1.60 27.89
N ASN A 114 18.16 2.46 28.09
CA ASN A 114 16.99 2.16 28.91
C ASN A 114 15.73 1.95 28.03
N PRO A 115 14.63 1.41 28.60
CA PRO A 115 13.40 1.15 27.86
C PRO A 115 12.84 2.33 27.06
N VAL A 116 12.86 3.53 27.63
CA VAL A 116 12.26 4.74 27.04
C VAL A 116 13.13 5.31 25.92
N ASP A 117 14.45 5.32 26.11
CA ASP A 117 15.39 5.91 25.15
C ASP A 117 15.77 4.96 24.01
N PHE A 118 15.66 3.65 24.19
CA PHE A 118 15.98 2.68 23.13
C PHE A 118 15.07 2.82 21.90
N LYS A 119 13.79 3.16 22.11
CA LYS A 119 12.78 3.40 21.05
C LYS A 119 12.82 2.35 19.93
N PRO A 120 12.61 1.06 20.25
CA PRO A 120 12.55 0.03 19.22
C PRO A 120 11.43 0.36 18.21
N PRO A 121 11.57 -0.03 16.93
CA PRO A 121 10.48 0.10 15.98
C PRO A 121 9.21 -0.54 16.55
N ASN A 122 8.08 0.14 16.40
CA ASN A 122 6.81 -0.38 16.86
C ASN A 122 6.53 -1.73 16.19
N TYR A 123 5.86 -2.65 16.90
CA TYR A 123 5.33 -3.89 16.35
C TYR A 123 6.33 -4.90 15.77
N VAL A 124 7.64 -4.69 15.93
CA VAL A 124 8.66 -5.54 15.26
C VAL A 124 8.86 -6.89 15.95
N ALA A 125 8.62 -6.99 17.26
CA ALA A 125 9.05 -8.12 18.07
C ALA A 125 7.98 -9.22 18.18
N ASN A 126 8.35 -10.42 17.75
CA ASN A 126 7.58 -11.63 18.02
C ASN A 126 7.59 -11.96 19.52
N MET A 127 8.73 -11.74 20.19
CA MET A 127 8.88 -11.97 21.62
C MET A 127 9.70 -10.86 22.29
N VAL A 128 9.29 -10.43 23.47
CA VAL A 128 10.00 -9.46 24.31
C VAL A 128 10.13 -10.04 25.71
N PHE A 129 11.30 -9.97 26.30
CA PHE A 129 11.58 -10.46 27.65
C PHE A 129 11.99 -9.28 28.52
N VAL A 130 11.43 -9.18 29.73
CA VAL A 130 11.67 -8.07 30.63
C VAL A 130 12.08 -8.61 32.00
N ASP A 131 13.35 -8.46 32.35
CA ASP A 131 13.88 -8.84 33.66
C ASP A 131 13.44 -7.84 34.72
N ALA A 132 13.39 -8.32 35.97
CA ALA A 132 13.03 -7.55 37.15
C ALA A 132 11.74 -6.73 36.94
N ALA A 133 10.73 -7.37 36.35
CA ALA A 133 9.51 -6.69 35.90
C ALA A 133 8.78 -5.95 37.03
N ASP A 134 8.88 -6.44 38.28
CA ASP A 134 8.30 -5.77 39.45
C ASP A 134 8.86 -4.35 39.67
N ALA A 135 10.14 -4.13 39.34
CA ALA A 135 10.83 -2.85 39.50
C ALA A 135 10.61 -1.89 38.33
N ARG A 136 10.03 -2.36 37.22
CA ARG A 136 9.75 -1.51 36.04
C ARG A 136 8.58 -0.57 36.31
N SER A 137 8.75 0.68 35.88
CA SER A 137 7.68 1.66 35.95
C SER A 137 6.57 1.37 34.93
N ARG A 138 5.42 2.03 35.08
CA ARG A 138 4.36 1.99 34.08
C ARG A 138 4.86 2.48 32.72
N GLU A 139 5.64 3.56 32.71
CA GLU A 139 6.21 4.15 31.49
C GLU A 139 7.16 3.17 30.78
N ASP A 140 8.00 2.45 31.53
CA ASP A 140 8.88 1.42 30.95
C ASP A 140 8.07 0.32 30.26
N ILE A 141 7.04 -0.20 30.94
CA ILE A 141 6.21 -1.29 30.40
C ILE A 141 5.44 -0.82 29.16
N GLU A 142 4.88 0.40 29.20
CA GLU A 142 4.18 0.99 28.06
C GLU A 142 5.11 1.24 26.87
N ALA A 143 6.34 1.70 27.10
CA ALA A 143 7.35 1.91 26.07
C ALA A 143 7.81 0.58 25.43
N ILE A 144 8.10 -0.43 26.26
CA ILE A 144 8.50 -1.77 25.79
C ILE A 144 7.38 -2.41 24.98
N TYR A 145 6.13 -2.28 25.43
CA TYR A 145 4.97 -2.90 24.78
C TYR A 145 4.70 -2.37 23.36
N GLN A 146 5.22 -1.20 23.00
CA GLN A 146 5.13 -0.68 21.62
C GLN A 146 5.81 -1.59 20.61
N ALA A 147 6.90 -2.27 20.99
CA ALA A 147 7.62 -3.21 20.13
C ALA A 147 6.84 -4.52 19.89
N VAL A 148 5.89 -4.87 20.75
CA VAL A 148 5.21 -6.16 20.69
C VAL A 148 4.33 -6.24 19.46
N ARG A 149 4.63 -7.20 18.59
CA ARG A 149 3.96 -7.38 17.29
C ARG A 149 2.46 -7.70 17.46
N PRO A 150 1.57 -7.08 16.67
CA PRO A 150 0.17 -7.49 16.54
C PRO A 150 0.03 -8.94 16.07
N TYR A 151 -1.18 -9.48 16.15
CA TYR A 151 -1.45 -10.87 15.75
C TYR A 151 -0.58 -11.91 16.47
N GLY A 152 -0.35 -11.73 17.78
CA GLY A 152 0.13 -12.78 18.67
C GLY A 152 1.52 -12.59 19.26
N GLY A 153 2.19 -11.45 19.06
CA GLY A 153 3.46 -11.13 19.72
C GLY A 153 3.33 -11.14 21.24
N VAL A 154 4.40 -11.51 21.94
CA VAL A 154 4.39 -11.75 23.39
C VAL A 154 5.43 -10.91 24.10
N MET A 155 5.04 -10.17 25.13
CA MET A 155 5.95 -9.67 26.14
C MET A 155 5.85 -10.54 27.39
N TYR A 156 6.98 -11.08 27.82
CA TYR A 156 7.13 -11.91 28.99
C TYR A 156 7.81 -11.11 30.09
N LEU A 157 7.06 -10.80 31.15
CA LEU A 157 7.52 -10.09 32.33
C LEU A 157 8.08 -11.11 33.33
N LEU A 158 9.40 -11.18 33.43
CA LEU A 158 10.11 -12.22 34.16
C LEU A 158 10.25 -11.88 35.65
N GLY A 159 10.14 -12.94 36.48
CA GLY A 159 10.60 -12.94 37.86
C GLY A 159 9.75 -12.10 38.82
N SER A 160 8.61 -12.65 39.24
CA SER A 160 7.81 -12.11 40.35
C SER A 160 7.47 -13.18 41.37
N ASP A 161 7.79 -12.91 42.64
CA ASP A 161 7.37 -13.73 43.79
C ASP A 161 5.84 -13.67 43.99
N ASP A 162 5.21 -12.57 43.56
CA ASP A 162 3.76 -12.36 43.54
C ASP A 162 3.25 -12.08 42.12
N ARG A 163 3.21 -13.14 41.31
CA ARG A 163 2.74 -13.08 39.91
C ARG A 163 1.31 -12.56 39.77
N GLN A 164 0.47 -12.73 40.79
CA GLN A 164 -0.91 -12.24 40.75
C GLN A 164 -0.95 -10.72 40.84
N SER A 165 -0.23 -10.12 41.79
CA SER A 165 -0.10 -8.67 41.88
C SER A 165 0.48 -8.05 40.61
N LEU A 166 1.51 -8.67 40.02
CA LEU A 166 2.07 -8.22 38.74
C LEU A 166 1.03 -8.30 37.60
N CYS A 167 0.28 -9.40 37.51
CA CYS A 167 -0.78 -9.60 36.52
C CYS A 167 -1.87 -8.55 36.64
N ASP A 168 -2.36 -8.29 37.86
CA ASP A 168 -3.40 -7.30 38.14
C ASP A 168 -2.90 -5.88 37.80
N ARG A 169 -1.66 -5.56 38.17
CA ARG A 169 -1.02 -4.26 37.88
C ARG A 169 -0.96 -4.00 36.37
N VAL A 170 -0.53 -4.98 35.59
CA VAL A 170 -0.38 -4.85 34.12
C VAL A 170 -1.73 -4.84 33.43
N THR A 171 -2.68 -5.66 33.88
CA THR A 171 -4.07 -5.64 33.39
C THR A 171 -4.70 -4.26 33.58
N ALA A 172 -4.47 -3.63 34.74
CA ALA A 172 -4.96 -2.29 35.04
C ALA A 172 -4.34 -1.17 34.18
N MET A 173 -3.23 -1.44 33.46
CA MET A 173 -2.64 -0.46 32.53
C MET A 173 -3.50 -0.26 31.27
N GLY A 174 -4.29 -1.27 30.88
CA GLY A 174 -5.15 -1.18 29.70
C GLY A 174 -4.38 -1.11 28.38
N LEU A 175 -3.29 -1.88 28.26
CA LEU A 175 -2.45 -1.93 27.06
C LEU A 175 -3.27 -2.35 25.82
N GLU A 176 -3.04 -1.69 24.69
CA GLU A 176 -3.80 -1.88 23.45
C GLU A 176 -3.75 -3.33 22.96
N GLN A 177 -4.93 -3.97 22.83
CA GLN A 177 -5.08 -5.38 22.40
C GLN A 177 -4.33 -6.39 23.30
N ALA A 178 -4.08 -6.06 24.56
CA ALA A 178 -3.35 -6.94 25.46
C ALA A 178 -4.25 -8.00 26.11
N VAL A 179 -3.82 -9.26 26.03
CA VAL A 179 -4.30 -10.37 26.85
C VAL A 179 -3.20 -10.70 27.86
N VAL A 180 -3.51 -10.55 29.15
CA VAL A 180 -2.57 -10.74 30.25
C VAL A 180 -2.86 -12.07 30.95
N ALA A 181 -1.84 -12.90 31.15
CA ALA A 181 -1.97 -14.19 31.82
C ALA A 181 -0.76 -14.51 32.69
N ILE A 182 -1.00 -15.14 33.84
CA ILE A 182 0.05 -15.69 34.70
C ILE A 182 0.66 -16.91 34.02
N ASP A 183 1.98 -16.99 34.01
CA ASP A 183 2.75 -18.10 33.46
C ASP A 183 3.78 -18.62 34.51
N GLN A 184 4.47 -19.72 34.20
CA GLN A 184 5.34 -20.42 35.14
C GLN A 184 6.49 -19.54 35.65
N HIS A 185 7.05 -18.68 34.80
CA HIS A 185 8.23 -17.87 35.12
C HIS A 185 7.90 -16.37 35.29
N GLY A 186 6.62 -16.00 35.28
CA GLY A 186 6.20 -14.61 35.39
C GLY A 186 4.80 -14.33 34.84
N VAL A 187 4.65 -13.25 34.09
CA VAL A 187 3.38 -12.84 33.47
C VAL A 187 3.60 -12.63 31.98
N THR A 188 2.70 -13.17 31.16
CA THR A 188 2.68 -12.95 29.71
C THR A 188 1.67 -11.86 29.35
N VAL A 189 2.04 -11.02 28.41
CA VAL A 189 1.19 -9.98 27.80
C VAL A 189 1.24 -10.20 26.30
N ARG A 190 0.15 -10.74 25.74
CA ARG A 190 0.04 -11.02 24.31
C ARG A 190 -0.74 -9.91 23.62
N ARG A 191 -0.22 -9.38 22.51
CA ARG A 191 -0.98 -8.46 21.64
C ARG A 191 -1.78 -9.27 20.62
N GLU A 192 -3.09 -9.42 20.82
CA GLU A 192 -3.94 -10.24 19.96
C GLU A 192 -4.65 -9.44 18.86
N GLY A 193 -4.86 -10.09 17.71
CA GLY A 193 -5.66 -9.52 16.63
C GLY A 193 -5.11 -8.24 15.99
N ALA A 194 -6.01 -7.55 15.30
CA ALA A 194 -5.74 -6.32 14.57
C ALA A 194 -5.60 -5.11 15.50
N LEU A 195 -4.77 -4.16 15.09
CA LEU A 195 -4.70 -2.86 15.76
C LEU A 195 -6.04 -2.12 15.63
N PRO A 196 -6.53 -1.44 16.69
CA PRO A 196 -7.71 -0.59 16.59
C PRO A 196 -7.56 0.45 15.48
N GLY A 197 -8.63 0.58 14.67
CA GLY A 197 -8.67 1.45 13.50
C GLY A 197 -7.92 0.91 12.27
N ALA A 198 -7.31 -0.27 12.33
CA ALA A 198 -6.73 -0.91 11.15
C ALA A 198 -7.79 -1.62 10.31
N ALA A 199 -7.54 -1.77 9.01
CA ALA A 199 -8.38 -2.53 8.10
C ALA A 199 -7.56 -3.39 7.12
N ASP A 200 -8.22 -4.37 6.51
CA ASP A 200 -7.64 -5.24 5.50
C ASP A 200 -7.85 -4.70 4.07
N TRP A 201 -6.99 -5.11 3.15
CA TRP A 201 -7.12 -4.93 1.70
C TRP A 201 -7.20 -6.31 1.05
N THR A 202 -8.39 -6.76 0.72
CA THR A 202 -8.70 -8.17 0.42
C THR A 202 -8.81 -8.48 -1.07
N HIS A 203 -9.05 -7.47 -1.90
CA HIS A 203 -9.29 -7.60 -3.34
C HIS A 203 -8.47 -6.57 -4.12
N GLN A 204 -8.47 -6.70 -5.44
CA GLN A 204 -7.74 -5.78 -6.32
C GLN A 204 -8.06 -4.30 -6.07
N TYR A 205 -9.31 -3.98 -5.76
CA TYR A 205 -9.78 -2.60 -5.58
C TYR A 205 -10.22 -2.34 -4.13
N GLY A 206 -9.46 -2.86 -3.16
CA GLY A 206 -9.73 -2.71 -1.73
C GLY A 206 -10.55 -3.88 -1.19
N ASP A 207 -11.78 -3.96 -1.66
CA ASP A 207 -12.77 -4.95 -1.26
C ASP A 207 -13.57 -5.44 -2.46
N ILE A 208 -14.48 -6.39 -2.23
CA ILE A 208 -15.40 -6.93 -3.25
C ILE A 208 -16.42 -5.89 -3.74
N ALA A 209 -16.52 -4.73 -3.09
CA ALA A 209 -17.42 -3.65 -3.48
C ALA A 209 -16.74 -2.63 -4.42
N ASN A 210 -15.48 -2.86 -4.82
CA ASN A 210 -14.67 -1.97 -5.65
C ASN A 210 -14.65 -0.53 -5.12
N THR A 211 -14.50 -0.35 -3.80
CA THR A 211 -14.45 0.98 -3.19
C THR A 211 -13.17 1.75 -3.55
N ILE A 212 -12.10 1.04 -3.90
CA ILE A 212 -10.74 1.56 -4.09
C ILE A 212 -10.24 2.27 -2.81
N LYS A 213 -10.74 1.80 -1.67
CA LYS A 213 -10.50 2.38 -0.36
C LYS A 213 -10.22 1.29 0.68
N SER A 214 -9.23 1.56 1.51
CA SER A 214 -9.07 0.92 2.82
C SER A 214 -9.85 1.69 3.87
N ASN A 215 -10.53 0.98 4.77
CA ASN A 215 -11.16 1.60 5.95
C ASN A 215 -10.17 1.79 7.12
N ASP A 216 -8.87 1.66 6.86
CA ASP A 216 -7.84 1.90 7.87
C ASP A 216 -7.80 3.40 8.21
N SER A 217 -8.10 3.70 9.47
CA SER A 217 -8.13 5.03 10.05
C SER A 217 -6.89 5.32 10.91
N ARG A 218 -5.99 4.35 11.08
CA ARG A 218 -4.83 4.47 11.95
C ARG A 218 -3.70 5.21 11.24
N VAL A 219 -3.49 4.92 9.96
CA VAL A 219 -2.44 5.56 9.17
C VAL A 219 -2.87 6.96 8.78
N LYS A 220 -2.02 7.94 9.10
CA LYS A 220 -2.17 9.36 8.80
C LYS A 220 -0.80 10.04 8.83
N LEU A 221 -0.70 11.22 8.24
CA LEU A 221 0.52 12.03 8.30
C LEU A 221 0.74 12.59 9.71
N PRO A 222 2.00 12.91 10.08
CA PRO A 222 3.25 12.56 9.39
C PRO A 222 3.55 11.06 9.39
N LEU A 223 4.32 10.60 8.40
CA LEU A 223 4.70 9.20 8.22
C LEU A 223 6.21 9.02 8.38
N GLY A 224 6.63 8.01 9.15
CA GLY A 224 8.03 7.60 9.27
C GLY A 224 8.21 6.11 8.98
N VAL A 225 9.46 5.71 8.73
CA VAL A 225 9.82 4.35 8.30
C VAL A 225 9.66 3.38 9.47
N LEU A 226 8.83 2.35 9.29
CA LEU A 226 8.68 1.23 10.20
C LEU A 226 9.81 0.21 9.97
N TRP A 227 9.98 -0.20 8.73
CA TRP A 227 11.08 -1.04 8.27
C TRP A 227 11.39 -0.70 6.81
N PHE A 228 12.61 -0.99 6.42
CA PHE A 228 13.14 -0.75 5.09
C PHE A 228 14.06 -1.91 4.71
N GLY A 229 13.95 -2.38 3.47
CA GLY A 229 14.66 -3.56 3.00
C GLY A 229 13.77 -4.79 2.96
N GLY A 230 14.26 -5.87 2.35
CA GLY A 230 13.52 -7.13 2.24
C GLY A 230 13.83 -7.87 0.94
N SER A 231 12.86 -8.65 0.46
CA SER A 231 12.97 -9.42 -0.79
C SER A 231 13.25 -8.52 -1.98
N SER A 232 14.18 -8.95 -2.82
CA SER A 232 14.40 -8.38 -4.15
C SER A 232 13.10 -8.38 -4.97
N ASN A 233 12.97 -7.46 -5.92
CA ASN A 233 11.92 -7.44 -6.96
C ASN A 233 11.95 -8.65 -7.95
N MET A 234 12.63 -9.74 -7.60
CA MET A 234 12.76 -10.94 -8.45
C MET A 234 11.55 -11.88 -8.36
N ASP A 235 10.78 -11.82 -7.27
CA ASP A 235 9.59 -12.65 -7.03
C ASP A 235 8.26 -11.90 -7.29
N VAL A 236 8.30 -10.76 -8.00
CA VAL A 236 7.12 -9.95 -8.36
C VAL A 236 6.90 -9.90 -9.88
N LEU A 237 5.69 -9.57 -10.31
CA LEU A 237 5.37 -9.36 -11.72
C LEU A 237 6.05 -8.10 -12.30
N PRO A 238 6.34 -8.06 -13.62
CA PRO A 238 6.84 -6.87 -14.30
C PRO A 238 5.93 -5.66 -14.13
N ARG A 239 6.49 -4.46 -13.87
CA ARG A 239 5.68 -3.29 -13.50
C ARG A 239 4.73 -2.82 -14.60
N HIS A 240 5.17 -2.82 -15.86
CA HIS A 240 4.39 -2.35 -17.01
C HIS A 240 3.29 -3.35 -17.43
N GLY A 241 3.27 -4.50 -16.77
CA GLY A 241 2.25 -5.53 -16.89
C GLY A 241 0.91 -5.19 -16.26
N HIS A 242 0.87 -4.18 -15.40
CA HIS A 242 -0.24 -3.91 -14.48
C HIS A 242 -0.73 -5.20 -13.80
N GLY A 243 0.20 -5.92 -13.17
CA GLY A 243 -0.12 -7.11 -12.38
C GLY A 243 -1.07 -6.78 -11.22
N PRO A 244 -1.66 -7.79 -10.56
CA PRO A 244 -2.53 -7.54 -9.41
C PRO A 244 -1.79 -6.76 -8.30
N PRO A 245 -2.46 -5.81 -7.63
CA PRO A 245 -1.90 -5.16 -6.46
C PRO A 245 -1.73 -6.17 -5.34
N GLU A 246 -0.88 -5.84 -4.36
CA GLU A 246 -0.77 -6.59 -3.13
C GLU A 246 -2.11 -6.64 -2.38
N GLN A 247 -2.32 -7.73 -1.65
CA GLN A 247 -3.43 -7.86 -0.71
C GLN A 247 -2.85 -7.97 0.70
N VAL A 248 -3.44 -7.26 1.65
CA VAL A 248 -2.90 -7.11 3.01
C VAL A 248 -3.97 -7.50 4.00
N VAL A 249 -3.81 -8.66 4.63
CA VAL A 249 -4.84 -9.26 5.49
C VAL A 249 -4.19 -9.91 6.72
N GLY A 250 -4.72 -9.63 7.91
CA GLY A 250 -4.32 -10.34 9.14
C GLY A 250 -2.81 -10.28 9.45
N GLY A 251 -2.18 -9.13 9.22
CA GLY A 251 -0.76 -8.88 9.46
C GLY A 251 0.18 -9.45 8.37
N ARG A 252 -0.37 -9.85 7.23
CA ARG A 252 0.38 -10.44 6.11
C ARG A 252 0.12 -9.69 4.82
N LEU A 253 1.18 -9.43 4.07
CA LEU A 253 1.17 -8.87 2.73
C LEU A 253 1.40 -10.00 1.72
N PHE A 254 0.49 -10.15 0.76
CA PHE A 254 0.55 -11.17 -0.29
C PHE A 254 0.90 -10.50 -1.62
N ILE A 255 1.91 -11.03 -2.29
CA ILE A 255 2.39 -10.51 -3.58
C ILE A 255 2.60 -11.65 -4.57
N GLN A 256 2.15 -11.42 -5.80
CA GLN A 256 2.23 -12.38 -6.88
C GLN A 256 3.43 -12.10 -7.80
N GLY A 257 4.19 -13.17 -8.08
CA GLY A 257 5.15 -13.25 -9.18
C GLY A 257 4.56 -14.00 -10.38
N MET A 258 5.37 -14.26 -11.42
CA MET A 258 4.89 -14.89 -12.66
C MET A 258 4.16 -16.20 -12.44
N ASN A 259 4.75 -17.12 -11.66
CA ASN A 259 4.14 -18.40 -11.29
C ASN A 259 4.33 -18.68 -9.79
N SER A 260 4.28 -17.63 -8.96
CA SER A 260 4.51 -17.77 -7.53
C SER A 260 3.67 -16.80 -6.73
N LEU A 261 3.37 -17.13 -5.49
CA LEU A 261 2.78 -16.23 -4.50
C LEU A 261 3.66 -16.26 -3.24
N SER A 262 3.95 -15.10 -2.66
CA SER A 262 4.65 -15.00 -1.38
C SER A 262 3.84 -14.21 -0.36
N ALA A 263 3.98 -14.59 0.91
CA ALA A 263 3.45 -13.86 2.04
C ALA A 263 4.60 -13.25 2.84
N ARG A 264 4.46 -11.96 3.16
CA ARG A 264 5.43 -11.18 3.93
C ARG A 264 4.76 -10.64 5.18
N ASP A 265 5.55 -10.51 6.22
CA ASP A 265 5.11 -9.90 7.46
C ASP A 265 4.96 -8.38 7.31
N VAL A 266 3.79 -7.83 7.60
CA VAL A 266 3.51 -6.38 7.44
C VAL A 266 4.39 -5.52 8.36
N TYR A 267 4.80 -6.02 9.51
CA TYR A 267 5.50 -5.25 10.54
C TYR A 267 7.02 -5.38 10.49
N THR A 268 7.54 -6.32 9.68
CA THR A 268 8.99 -6.59 9.60
C THR A 268 9.51 -6.77 8.18
N GLY A 269 8.64 -6.92 7.18
CA GLY A 269 9.03 -7.18 5.79
C GLY A 269 9.57 -8.60 5.54
N ARG A 270 9.67 -9.44 6.58
CA ARG A 270 10.20 -10.81 6.49
C ARG A 270 9.31 -11.68 5.60
N VAL A 271 9.92 -12.45 4.70
CA VAL A 271 9.20 -13.49 3.96
C VAL A 271 8.79 -14.59 4.94
N LEU A 272 7.48 -14.82 5.06
CA LEU A 272 6.92 -15.90 5.88
C LEU A 272 6.94 -17.21 5.09
N TRP A 273 6.53 -17.14 3.82
CA TRP A 273 6.63 -18.24 2.88
C TRP A 273 6.56 -17.74 1.44
N LYS A 274 7.06 -18.55 0.52
CA LYS A 274 6.87 -18.43 -0.92
C LYS A 274 6.46 -19.79 -1.46
N ARG A 275 5.51 -19.78 -2.40
CA ARG A 275 5.07 -20.97 -3.11
C ARG A 275 5.13 -20.74 -4.61
N ASP A 276 5.79 -21.65 -5.31
CA ASP A 276 5.77 -21.73 -6.77
C ASP A 276 4.61 -22.64 -7.22
N PHE A 277 4.04 -22.32 -8.37
CA PHE A 277 2.97 -23.02 -9.06
C PHE A 277 3.46 -23.42 -10.46
N ASN A 278 2.74 -24.32 -11.14
CA ASN A 278 3.15 -24.75 -12.47
C ASN A 278 2.88 -23.66 -13.51
N ASP A 279 1.64 -23.16 -13.54
CA ASP A 279 1.22 -22.10 -14.47
C ASP A 279 0.00 -21.33 -13.95
N LEU A 280 0.22 -20.11 -13.49
CA LEU A 280 -0.85 -19.23 -13.00
C LEU A 280 -1.61 -18.52 -14.14
N GLY A 281 -1.32 -18.84 -15.41
CA GLY A 281 -1.98 -18.26 -16.57
C GLY A 281 -1.66 -16.78 -16.77
N THR A 282 -0.47 -16.35 -16.37
CA THR A 282 -0.06 -14.94 -16.30
C THR A 282 0.52 -14.40 -17.60
N PHE A 283 1.00 -15.27 -18.50
CA PHE A 283 1.47 -14.90 -19.83
C PHE A 283 0.32 -14.44 -20.74
N ASP A 284 0.60 -13.41 -21.55
CA ASP A 284 -0.40 -12.65 -22.34
C ASP A 284 -1.51 -12.02 -21.46
N VAL A 285 -1.26 -11.87 -20.15
CA VAL A 285 -2.13 -11.14 -19.21
C VAL A 285 -1.32 -10.07 -18.50
N TYR A 286 -0.40 -10.46 -17.62
CA TYR A 286 0.42 -9.55 -16.80
C TYR A 286 1.84 -9.37 -17.35
N PHE A 287 2.24 -10.19 -18.31
CA PHE A 287 3.43 -9.98 -19.14
C PHE A 287 3.23 -10.71 -20.47
N ASP A 288 4.05 -10.38 -21.47
CA ASP A 288 3.96 -11.01 -22.80
C ASP A 288 5.34 -11.16 -23.43
N LYS A 289 5.37 -11.46 -24.73
CA LYS A 289 6.60 -11.66 -25.51
C LYS A 289 7.55 -10.45 -25.55
N THR A 290 7.11 -9.26 -25.13
CA THR A 290 7.96 -8.06 -25.04
C THR A 290 8.79 -8.04 -23.77
N TYR A 291 8.52 -8.93 -22.81
CA TYR A 291 9.28 -9.04 -21.57
C TYR A 291 10.67 -9.66 -21.81
N GLU A 292 11.70 -8.99 -21.30
CA GLU A 292 13.07 -9.50 -21.24
C GLU A 292 13.54 -9.58 -19.77
N ASP A 293 14.04 -10.75 -19.34
CA ASP A 293 14.51 -10.95 -17.96
C ASP A 293 15.94 -10.42 -17.78
N THR A 294 16.05 -9.09 -17.75
CA THR A 294 17.33 -8.37 -17.66
C THR A 294 17.39 -7.50 -16.40
N PRO A 295 17.37 -8.07 -15.18
CA PRO A 295 17.23 -7.33 -13.92
C PRO A 295 18.38 -6.36 -13.61
N LEU A 296 19.53 -6.52 -14.29
CA LEU A 296 20.69 -5.64 -14.17
C LEU A 296 20.82 -4.66 -15.35
N ASP A 297 19.97 -4.78 -16.37
CA ASP A 297 19.92 -3.82 -17.48
C ASP A 297 18.88 -2.76 -17.13
N PRO A 298 19.25 -1.47 -17.01
CA PRO A 298 18.30 -0.40 -16.74
C PRO A 298 17.34 -0.17 -17.90
N LYS A 299 17.46 -0.84 -19.05
CA LYS A 299 16.54 -0.62 -20.17
C LYS A 299 15.10 -0.98 -19.83
N TYR A 300 14.22 -0.32 -20.56
CA TYR A 300 12.81 -0.62 -20.62
C TYR A 300 12.62 -2.04 -21.19
N ASN A 301 12.32 -3.02 -20.35
CA ASN A 301 12.35 -4.45 -20.72
C ASN A 301 10.96 -5.11 -20.79
N GLN A 302 9.87 -4.31 -20.80
CA GLN A 302 8.51 -4.76 -21.15
C GLN A 302 7.60 -3.57 -21.50
N VAL A 303 6.80 -3.71 -22.56
CA VAL A 303 5.77 -2.75 -22.99
C VAL A 303 4.55 -2.71 -22.06
N HIS A 304 3.88 -1.55 -21.97
CA HIS A 304 2.64 -1.41 -21.23
C HIS A 304 1.52 -2.28 -21.82
N ILE A 305 0.87 -3.06 -20.97
CA ILE A 305 -0.34 -3.84 -21.29
C ILE A 305 -1.37 -3.68 -20.17
N PRO A 306 -2.69 -3.77 -20.42
CA PRO A 306 -3.71 -3.41 -19.43
C PRO A 306 -3.80 -4.38 -18.23
N GLY A 307 -3.28 -5.60 -18.33
CA GLY A 307 -3.11 -6.47 -17.16
C GLY A 307 -4.37 -6.74 -16.35
N ALA A 308 -4.22 -6.62 -15.03
CA ALA A 308 -5.29 -6.74 -14.06
C ALA A 308 -6.36 -5.65 -14.23
N ASN A 309 -6.06 -4.49 -14.83
CA ASN A 309 -7.09 -3.50 -15.12
C ASN A 309 -8.12 -3.99 -16.16
N ALA A 310 -7.73 -4.94 -17.03
CA ALA A 310 -8.64 -5.60 -17.96
C ALA A 310 -9.18 -6.92 -17.40
N ARG A 311 -8.30 -7.85 -17.01
CA ARG A 311 -8.67 -9.23 -16.63
C ARG A 311 -9.13 -9.36 -15.18
N GLY A 312 -8.75 -8.45 -14.29
CA GLY A 312 -8.86 -8.63 -12.84
C GLY A 312 -7.69 -9.45 -12.24
N THR A 313 -7.76 -9.72 -10.94
CA THR A 313 -6.84 -10.59 -10.20
C THR A 313 -7.23 -12.07 -10.28
N ASN A 314 -6.24 -12.96 -10.25
CA ASN A 314 -6.43 -14.41 -10.17
C ASN A 314 -6.28 -14.96 -8.74
N TYR A 315 -6.15 -14.10 -7.73
CA TYR A 315 -6.14 -14.48 -6.32
C TYR A 315 -6.90 -13.49 -5.44
N VAL A 316 -7.44 -13.98 -4.34
CA VAL A 316 -8.15 -13.22 -3.29
C VAL A 316 -7.79 -13.77 -1.91
N VAL A 317 -7.60 -12.87 -0.95
CA VAL A 317 -7.16 -13.20 0.40
C VAL A 317 -8.24 -12.81 1.41
N THR A 318 -8.46 -13.71 2.35
CA THR A 318 -9.25 -13.51 3.56
C THR A 318 -8.43 -13.92 4.77
N ASP A 319 -8.91 -13.60 5.97
CA ASP A 319 -8.23 -13.89 7.23
C ASP A 319 -7.88 -15.38 7.41
N ASP A 320 -8.73 -16.27 6.89
CA ASP A 320 -8.62 -17.73 7.08
C ASP A 320 -8.16 -18.51 5.83
N ARG A 321 -8.21 -17.89 4.64
CA ARG A 321 -7.87 -18.53 3.35
C ARG A 321 -7.28 -17.56 2.34
N VAL A 322 -6.32 -18.07 1.57
CA VAL A 322 -5.93 -17.52 0.27
C VAL A 322 -6.52 -18.37 -0.83
N TYR A 323 -7.26 -17.78 -1.76
CA TYR A 323 -7.78 -18.45 -2.95
C TYR A 323 -6.97 -18.02 -4.16
N ILE A 324 -6.40 -18.96 -4.91
CA ILE A 324 -5.60 -18.65 -6.11
C ILE A 324 -5.91 -19.64 -7.24
N VAL A 325 -6.07 -19.11 -8.45
CA VAL A 325 -6.46 -19.89 -9.64
C VAL A 325 -5.24 -20.44 -10.37
N GLU A 326 -5.29 -21.73 -10.71
CA GLU A 326 -4.38 -22.44 -11.61
C GLU A 326 -5.23 -23.26 -12.61
N GLY A 327 -5.40 -22.75 -13.83
CA GLY A 327 -6.24 -23.37 -14.86
C GLY A 327 -7.72 -23.45 -14.47
N SER A 328 -8.23 -24.67 -14.28
CA SER A 328 -9.62 -24.97 -13.86
C SER A 328 -9.78 -25.16 -12.34
N VAL A 329 -8.67 -25.05 -11.59
CA VAL A 329 -8.62 -25.28 -10.15
C VAL A 329 -8.40 -23.96 -9.43
N CYS A 330 -9.18 -23.72 -8.38
CA CYS A 330 -8.90 -22.70 -7.38
C CYS A 330 -8.34 -23.40 -6.13
N HIS A 331 -7.07 -23.14 -5.83
CA HIS A 331 -6.41 -23.61 -4.63
C HIS A 331 -6.82 -22.75 -3.44
N SER A 332 -7.31 -23.38 -2.37
CA SER A 332 -7.57 -22.75 -1.09
C SER A 332 -6.40 -23.06 -0.16
N LEU A 333 -5.62 -22.05 0.20
CA LEU A 333 -4.37 -22.17 0.95
C LEU A 333 -4.51 -21.62 2.37
N ASP A 334 -3.71 -22.17 3.28
CA ASP A 334 -3.45 -21.59 4.58
C ASP A 334 -2.70 -20.25 4.44
N PRO A 335 -3.23 -19.12 4.94
CA PRO A 335 -2.55 -17.83 4.83
C PRO A 335 -1.20 -17.77 5.57
N ALA A 336 -1.03 -18.53 6.65
CA ALA A 336 0.17 -18.53 7.47
C ALA A 336 1.29 -19.41 6.90
N THR A 337 0.96 -20.48 6.17
CA THR A 337 1.96 -21.44 5.68
C THR A 337 2.01 -21.63 4.16
N GLY A 338 1.03 -21.13 3.41
CA GLY A 338 0.92 -21.30 1.95
C GLY A 338 0.57 -22.73 1.50
N ARG A 339 0.25 -23.63 2.45
CA ARG A 339 -0.08 -25.04 2.15
C ARG A 339 -1.50 -25.14 1.66
N THR A 340 -1.75 -26.03 0.69
CA THR A 340 -3.12 -26.30 0.22
C THR A 340 -3.91 -26.93 1.35
N ILE A 341 -5.08 -26.35 1.63
CA ILE A 341 -6.09 -26.90 2.53
C ILE A 341 -7.18 -27.62 1.73
N ALA A 342 -7.61 -27.02 0.63
CA ALA A 342 -8.62 -27.59 -0.25
C ALA A 342 -8.43 -27.13 -1.71
N GLU A 343 -9.10 -27.80 -2.64
CA GLU A 343 -9.20 -27.41 -4.04
C GLU A 343 -10.67 -27.30 -4.44
N ILE A 344 -11.01 -26.23 -5.15
CA ILE A 344 -12.34 -26.00 -5.70
C ILE A 344 -12.22 -26.01 -7.22
N ARG A 345 -12.98 -26.88 -7.89
CA ARG A 345 -12.91 -27.06 -9.34
C ARG A 345 -14.14 -26.49 -10.01
N LEU A 346 -13.96 -25.83 -11.15
CA LEU A 346 -15.09 -25.43 -11.97
C LEU A 346 -15.85 -26.66 -12.48
N PRO A 347 -17.18 -26.55 -12.66
CA PRO A 347 -17.93 -27.55 -13.38
C PRO A 347 -17.41 -27.66 -14.82
N LYS A 348 -17.36 -28.88 -15.33
CA LYS A 348 -17.04 -29.12 -16.74
C LYS A 348 -18.14 -28.57 -17.64
N ASN A 349 -17.77 -28.13 -18.84
CA ASN A 349 -18.75 -27.72 -19.83
C ASN A 349 -19.51 -28.90 -20.44
N GLU A 350 -20.49 -28.61 -21.28
CA GLU A 350 -21.35 -29.63 -21.94
C GLU A 350 -20.54 -30.62 -22.79
N SER A 351 -19.37 -30.20 -23.31
CA SER A 351 -18.45 -31.04 -24.07
C SER A 351 -17.51 -31.87 -23.18
N GLY A 352 -17.63 -31.79 -21.85
CA GLY A 352 -16.79 -32.48 -20.87
C GLY A 352 -15.37 -31.91 -20.74
N GLN A 353 -15.11 -30.73 -21.32
CA GLN A 353 -13.85 -30.02 -21.21
C GLN A 353 -13.83 -29.14 -19.97
N ASP A 354 -12.62 -28.91 -19.46
CA ASP A 354 -12.40 -28.02 -18.33
C ASP A 354 -12.52 -26.56 -18.78
N GLU A 355 -13.31 -25.79 -18.04
CA GLU A 355 -13.42 -24.34 -18.21
C GLU A 355 -12.33 -23.60 -17.44
N GLN A 356 -12.09 -22.34 -17.82
CA GLN A 356 -11.14 -21.46 -17.13
C GLN A 356 -11.85 -20.53 -16.13
N TRP A 357 -11.19 -20.23 -15.02
CA TRP A 357 -11.65 -19.21 -14.07
C TRP A 357 -11.44 -17.81 -14.64
N GLY A 358 -12.52 -17.19 -15.10
CA GLY A 358 -12.53 -15.84 -15.66
C GLY A 358 -12.36 -14.76 -14.59
N TYR A 359 -13.07 -14.92 -13.48
CA TYR A 359 -13.15 -13.99 -12.36
C TYR A 359 -12.99 -14.73 -11.02
N LEU A 360 -12.53 -14.02 -10.00
CA LEU A 360 -12.42 -14.52 -8.63
C LEU A 360 -12.76 -13.40 -7.64
N GLY A 361 -13.69 -13.65 -6.73
CA GLY A 361 -14.03 -12.74 -5.64
C GLY A 361 -14.63 -13.50 -4.46
N VAL A 362 -14.59 -12.91 -3.26
CA VAL A 362 -15.18 -13.48 -2.05
C VAL A 362 -16.15 -12.48 -1.44
N TYR A 363 -17.37 -12.93 -1.18
CA TYR A 363 -18.33 -12.20 -0.36
C TYR A 363 -18.86 -13.12 0.73
N ARG A 364 -18.50 -12.82 1.99
CA ARG A 364 -18.87 -13.62 3.16
C ARG A 364 -18.43 -15.09 2.98
N ASP A 365 -19.37 -16.02 3.02
CA ASP A 365 -19.19 -17.46 2.88
C ASP A 365 -19.17 -17.96 1.42
N VAL A 366 -19.33 -17.05 0.44
CA VAL A 366 -19.41 -17.42 -0.98
C VAL A 366 -18.15 -17.01 -1.75
N LEU A 367 -17.53 -17.99 -2.41
CA LEU A 367 -16.51 -17.78 -3.44
C LEU A 367 -17.21 -17.62 -4.80
N ILE A 368 -17.03 -16.46 -5.43
CA ILE A 368 -17.63 -16.10 -6.72
C ILE A 368 -16.58 -16.33 -7.81
N GLY A 369 -16.91 -17.19 -8.76
CA GLY A 369 -16.08 -17.53 -9.91
C GLY A 369 -16.70 -17.09 -11.22
N GLY A 370 -15.88 -16.60 -12.14
CA GLY A 370 -16.25 -16.50 -13.55
C GLY A 370 -16.08 -17.85 -14.24
N LEU A 371 -17.16 -18.45 -14.73
CA LEU A 371 -17.10 -19.72 -15.45
C LEU A 371 -16.89 -19.44 -16.95
N GLY A 372 -15.62 -19.46 -17.36
CA GLY A 372 -15.21 -19.16 -18.74
C GLY A 372 -15.12 -17.65 -19.03
N PHE A 373 -14.12 -17.29 -19.83
CA PHE A 373 -13.96 -15.92 -20.35
C PHE A 373 -14.92 -15.63 -21.50
N ALA A 374 -15.22 -14.35 -21.74
CA ALA A 374 -16.11 -13.91 -22.82
C ALA A 374 -15.63 -14.34 -24.21
N MET A 375 -14.31 -14.36 -24.46
CA MET A 375 -13.67 -14.84 -25.69
C MET A 375 -14.35 -14.31 -26.96
N TYR A 376 -14.69 -13.01 -26.97
CA TYR A 376 -15.50 -12.36 -28.00
C TYR A 376 -15.04 -12.67 -29.43
N ARG A 377 -13.72 -12.62 -29.68
CA ARG A 377 -13.17 -12.84 -31.04
C ARG A 377 -13.39 -14.27 -31.51
N GLY A 378 -13.09 -15.25 -30.66
CA GLY A 378 -13.29 -16.66 -30.96
C GLY A 378 -14.77 -17.00 -31.12
N ARG A 379 -15.59 -16.64 -30.12
CA ARG A 379 -17.03 -16.93 -30.06
C ARG A 379 -17.81 -16.34 -31.24
N ASN A 380 -17.38 -15.19 -31.75
CA ASN A 380 -18.07 -14.47 -32.84
C ASN A 380 -17.33 -14.50 -34.19
N SER A 381 -16.21 -15.22 -34.27
CA SER A 381 -15.33 -15.25 -35.45
C SER A 381 -15.01 -13.82 -35.96
N LEU A 382 -14.51 -12.98 -35.04
CA LEU A 382 -14.12 -11.60 -35.32
C LEU A 382 -12.60 -11.48 -35.49
N SER A 383 -12.21 -10.62 -36.41
CA SER A 383 -10.84 -10.18 -36.62
C SER A 383 -10.86 -8.68 -36.88
N PHE A 384 -9.88 -7.95 -36.35
CA PHE A 384 -9.81 -6.49 -36.46
C PHE A 384 -8.55 -6.11 -37.22
N ASP A 385 -8.71 -5.55 -38.43
CA ASP A 385 -7.55 -5.14 -39.23
C ASP A 385 -6.73 -4.04 -38.53
N ALA A 386 -7.39 -3.19 -37.74
CA ALA A 386 -6.73 -2.18 -36.91
C ALA A 386 -5.69 -2.77 -35.94
N ASP A 387 -5.83 -4.04 -35.52
CA ASP A 387 -4.82 -4.68 -34.66
C ASP A 387 -3.48 -4.91 -35.40
N LYS A 388 -3.50 -5.02 -36.73
CA LYS A 388 -2.28 -5.17 -37.56
C LYS A 388 -1.48 -3.87 -37.65
N ASP A 389 -2.17 -2.74 -37.50
CA ASP A 389 -1.59 -1.40 -37.59
C ASP A 389 -1.20 -0.85 -36.20
N LEU A 390 -1.44 -1.60 -35.11
CA LEU A 390 -0.97 -1.22 -33.78
C LEU A 390 0.55 -1.27 -33.74
N ASN A 391 1.17 -0.18 -33.31
CA ASN A 391 2.58 -0.18 -32.98
C ASN A 391 2.85 -1.16 -31.81
N ALA A 392 4.12 -1.58 -31.68
CA ALA A 392 4.52 -2.54 -30.65
C ALA A 392 4.09 -2.09 -29.24
N ASN A 393 4.17 -0.78 -28.98
CA ASN A 393 3.82 -0.17 -27.70
C ASN A 393 2.32 -0.18 -27.35
N LYS A 394 1.42 -0.37 -28.33
CA LYS A 394 -0.04 -0.42 -28.12
C LYS A 394 -0.65 -1.78 -28.41
N ALA A 395 0.15 -2.77 -28.82
CA ALA A 395 -0.34 -4.11 -29.16
C ALA A 395 -1.08 -4.81 -28.00
N GLY A 396 -0.70 -4.54 -26.76
CA GLY A 396 -1.40 -5.03 -25.56
C GLY A 396 -2.77 -4.40 -25.31
N PHE A 397 -3.07 -3.26 -25.92
CA PHE A 397 -4.35 -2.55 -25.78
C PHE A 397 -5.33 -2.85 -26.93
N GLY A 398 -4.94 -3.71 -27.87
CA GLY A 398 -5.76 -4.11 -29.01
C GLY A 398 -6.94 -5.02 -28.64
N SER A 399 -7.65 -5.49 -29.67
CA SER A 399 -8.91 -6.22 -29.49
C SER A 399 -8.78 -7.53 -28.70
N LYS A 400 -7.57 -8.11 -28.60
CA LYS A 400 -7.29 -9.33 -27.84
C LYS A 400 -7.59 -9.21 -26.35
N SER A 401 -7.42 -8.03 -25.79
CA SER A 401 -7.51 -7.82 -24.34
C SER A 401 -8.95 -7.84 -23.84
N TYR A 402 -9.93 -7.61 -24.73
CA TYR A 402 -11.34 -7.75 -24.41
C TYR A 402 -11.73 -9.20 -24.11
N ASP A 403 -11.14 -10.19 -24.77
CA ASP A 403 -11.53 -11.60 -24.64
C ASP A 403 -11.50 -12.09 -23.18
N ARG A 404 -10.58 -11.55 -22.36
CA ARG A 404 -10.35 -11.93 -20.96
C ARG A 404 -10.91 -10.92 -19.94
N ALA A 405 -11.62 -9.88 -20.37
CA ALA A 405 -12.08 -8.80 -19.50
C ALA A 405 -13.46 -9.03 -18.85
N ALA A 406 -14.14 -10.09 -19.28
CA ALA A 406 -15.48 -10.45 -18.82
C ALA A 406 -15.66 -11.97 -18.83
N SER A 407 -16.68 -12.44 -18.12
CA SER A 407 -17.06 -13.86 -18.04
C SER A 407 -18.43 -14.09 -18.70
N VAL A 408 -18.65 -15.26 -19.31
CA VAL A 408 -19.95 -15.60 -19.92
C VAL A 408 -20.98 -16.07 -18.89
N SER A 409 -20.52 -16.51 -17.73
CA SER A 409 -21.37 -16.94 -16.62
C SER A 409 -20.65 -16.71 -15.30
N LEU A 410 -21.41 -16.57 -14.21
CA LEU A 410 -20.90 -16.64 -12.85
C LEU A 410 -21.33 -17.93 -12.17
N VAL A 411 -20.51 -18.38 -11.24
CA VAL A 411 -20.76 -19.53 -10.38
C VAL A 411 -20.42 -19.16 -8.94
N GLY A 412 -21.26 -19.56 -8.00
CA GLY A 412 -21.01 -19.39 -6.57
C GLY A 412 -20.72 -20.72 -5.90
N PHE A 413 -19.72 -20.74 -5.03
CA PHE A 413 -19.37 -21.89 -4.21
C PHE A 413 -19.42 -21.51 -2.73
N ASP A 414 -19.82 -22.45 -1.87
CA ASP A 414 -19.47 -22.36 -0.45
C ASP A 414 -17.94 -22.43 -0.36
N ARG A 415 -17.33 -21.35 0.16
CA ARG A 415 -15.90 -21.14 0.03
C ARG A 415 -15.05 -22.15 0.83
N HIS A 416 -15.64 -22.79 1.84
CA HIS A 416 -14.93 -23.73 2.72
C HIS A 416 -15.05 -25.17 2.24
N SER A 417 -16.24 -25.60 1.83
CA SER A 417 -16.51 -26.96 1.38
C SER A 417 -16.27 -27.17 -0.12
N GLY A 418 -16.25 -26.09 -0.92
CA GLY A 418 -16.16 -26.16 -2.37
C GLY A 418 -17.46 -26.61 -3.05
N LYS A 419 -18.56 -26.73 -2.31
CA LYS A 419 -19.86 -27.10 -2.87
C LYS A 419 -20.40 -25.95 -3.73
N GLN A 420 -20.71 -26.25 -5.00
CA GLN A 420 -21.41 -25.29 -5.87
C GLN A 420 -22.80 -24.97 -5.30
N LEU A 421 -23.10 -23.67 -5.16
CA LEU A 421 -24.36 -23.14 -4.67
C LEU A 421 -25.29 -22.75 -5.82
N TRP A 422 -24.76 -22.05 -6.82
CA TRP A 422 -25.54 -21.53 -7.95
C TRP A 422 -24.67 -21.26 -9.17
N LYS A 423 -25.32 -21.08 -10.32
CA LYS A 423 -24.73 -20.64 -11.58
C LYS A 423 -25.72 -19.68 -12.25
N VAL A 424 -25.22 -18.58 -12.80
CA VAL A 424 -26.00 -17.60 -13.56
C VAL A 424 -25.28 -17.30 -14.88
N ASP A 425 -26.00 -17.43 -15.99
CA ASP A 425 -25.48 -17.11 -17.33
C ASP A 425 -25.68 -15.61 -17.64
N ALA A 426 -24.71 -15.00 -18.32
CA ALA A 426 -24.84 -13.64 -18.83
C ALA A 426 -25.67 -13.63 -20.12
N ASP A 427 -26.40 -12.55 -20.36
CA ASP A 427 -27.07 -12.33 -21.66
C ASP A 427 -26.02 -11.89 -22.70
N HIS A 428 -25.05 -11.10 -22.27
CA HIS A 428 -23.89 -10.68 -23.07
C HIS A 428 -22.59 -11.23 -22.49
N SER A 429 -22.20 -10.68 -21.35
CA SER A 429 -20.94 -10.93 -20.64
C SER A 429 -20.86 -10.06 -19.38
N PHE A 430 -20.56 -10.68 -18.23
CA PHE A 430 -20.34 -9.98 -16.97
C PHE A 430 -18.93 -9.41 -16.91
N TRP A 431 -18.82 -8.08 -16.94
CA TRP A 431 -17.53 -7.38 -16.86
C TRP A 431 -16.89 -7.55 -15.49
N HIS A 432 -15.60 -7.92 -15.45
CA HIS A 432 -14.93 -8.18 -14.17
C HIS A 432 -14.86 -6.94 -13.25
N ASN A 433 -14.63 -5.76 -13.84
CA ASN A 433 -14.66 -4.47 -13.14
C ASN A 433 -16.10 -4.00 -12.78
N GLY A 434 -17.11 -4.68 -13.30
CA GLY A 434 -18.52 -4.44 -13.04
C GLY A 434 -19.18 -5.56 -12.24
N ILE A 435 -18.41 -6.38 -11.53
CA ILE A 435 -18.91 -7.34 -10.55
C ILE A 435 -18.55 -6.83 -9.16
N VAL A 436 -19.56 -6.55 -8.35
CA VAL A 436 -19.40 -6.11 -6.96
C VAL A 436 -20.39 -6.81 -6.04
N ALA A 437 -20.09 -6.89 -4.74
CA ALA A 437 -21.00 -7.49 -3.77
C ALA A 437 -21.13 -6.67 -2.49
N GLY A 438 -22.32 -6.72 -1.87
CA GLY A 438 -22.65 -5.98 -0.65
C GLY A 438 -24.16 -6.01 -0.39
N GLY A 439 -24.58 -5.73 0.84
CA GLY A 439 -26.01 -5.67 1.21
C GLY A 439 -26.77 -6.97 0.92
N GLY A 440 -26.09 -8.13 1.00
CA GLY A 440 -26.64 -9.45 0.69
C GLY A 440 -26.83 -9.71 -0.81
N LYS A 441 -26.18 -8.96 -1.70
CA LYS A 441 -26.35 -9.10 -3.15
C LYS A 441 -25.00 -9.13 -3.87
N VAL A 442 -25.01 -9.71 -5.07
CA VAL A 442 -23.98 -9.57 -6.09
C VAL A 442 -24.56 -8.78 -7.24
N PHE A 443 -23.95 -7.65 -7.58
CA PHE A 443 -24.33 -6.79 -8.69
C PHE A 443 -23.41 -7.07 -9.86
N CYS A 444 -23.96 -7.20 -11.06
CA CYS A 444 -23.20 -7.50 -12.27
C CYS A 444 -23.61 -6.59 -13.42
N LEU A 445 -22.62 -5.97 -14.06
CA LEU A 445 -22.77 -5.26 -15.31
C LEU A 445 -22.67 -6.24 -16.49
N ASP A 446 -23.77 -6.42 -17.21
CA ASP A 446 -23.92 -7.37 -18.31
C ASP A 446 -24.04 -6.60 -19.63
N ARG A 447 -22.94 -6.51 -20.37
CA ARG A 447 -22.87 -5.79 -21.65
C ARG A 447 -21.68 -6.19 -22.50
N THR A 448 -21.74 -5.85 -23.78
CA THR A 448 -20.65 -6.05 -24.74
C THR A 448 -19.77 -4.80 -24.86
N PRO A 449 -18.43 -4.91 -24.98
CA PRO A 449 -17.53 -3.79 -25.26
C PRO A 449 -17.89 -3.08 -26.57
N LYS A 450 -17.68 -1.76 -26.64
CA LYS A 450 -18.09 -0.94 -27.78
C LYS A 450 -17.47 -1.42 -29.11
N THR A 451 -16.18 -1.73 -29.12
CA THR A 451 -15.47 -2.23 -30.30
C THR A 451 -16.08 -3.54 -30.81
N ILE A 452 -16.48 -4.42 -29.91
CA ILE A 452 -17.14 -5.70 -30.25
C ILE A 452 -18.57 -5.46 -30.73
N GLU A 453 -19.32 -4.58 -30.04
CA GLU A 453 -20.66 -4.18 -30.41
C GLU A 453 -20.71 -3.59 -31.83
N ASP A 454 -19.83 -2.63 -32.14
CA ASP A 454 -19.76 -1.99 -33.46
C ASP A 454 -19.43 -3.02 -34.57
N ALA A 455 -18.69 -4.09 -34.24
CA ALA A 455 -18.40 -5.19 -35.17
C ALA A 455 -19.61 -6.14 -35.35
N LEU A 456 -20.35 -6.43 -34.28
CA LEU A 456 -21.57 -7.23 -34.34
C LEU A 456 -22.71 -6.49 -35.05
N LEU A 457 -22.82 -5.18 -34.85
CA LEU A 457 -23.78 -4.31 -35.51
C LEU A 457 -23.59 -4.34 -37.03
N ARG A 458 -22.35 -4.25 -37.51
CA ARG A 458 -22.01 -4.41 -38.94
C ARG A 458 -22.41 -5.76 -39.53
N ARG A 459 -22.62 -6.78 -38.69
CA ARG A 459 -23.09 -8.12 -39.07
C ARG A 459 -24.59 -8.33 -38.82
N GLY A 460 -25.33 -7.30 -38.39
CA GLY A 460 -26.76 -7.38 -38.07
C GLY A 460 -27.07 -8.19 -36.81
N LYS A 461 -26.11 -8.29 -35.87
CA LYS A 461 -26.20 -9.13 -34.65
C LYS A 461 -26.08 -8.35 -33.34
N SER A 462 -26.17 -7.02 -33.35
CA SER A 462 -26.10 -6.23 -32.10
C SER A 462 -27.39 -6.37 -31.28
N GLN A 463 -27.25 -6.38 -29.96
CA GLN A 463 -28.33 -6.47 -28.98
C GLN A 463 -28.15 -5.43 -27.85
N ALA A 464 -27.59 -4.25 -28.17
CA ALA A 464 -27.25 -3.22 -27.19
C ALA A 464 -28.44 -2.76 -26.32
N ASP A 465 -29.66 -2.78 -26.86
CA ASP A 465 -30.89 -2.41 -26.14
C ASP A 465 -31.24 -3.37 -24.97
N SER A 466 -30.52 -4.48 -24.85
CA SER A 466 -30.69 -5.48 -23.77
C SER A 466 -29.55 -5.47 -22.73
N TYR A 467 -28.65 -4.48 -22.78
CA TYR A 467 -27.66 -4.30 -21.71
C TYR A 467 -28.35 -4.07 -20.37
N ARG A 468 -27.75 -4.60 -19.30
CA ARG A 468 -28.37 -4.55 -17.98
C ARG A 468 -27.36 -4.44 -16.85
N ILE A 469 -27.84 -3.95 -15.71
CA ILE A 469 -27.29 -4.28 -14.40
C ILE A 469 -28.26 -5.24 -13.74
N ILE A 470 -27.74 -6.36 -13.25
CA ILE A 470 -28.51 -7.37 -12.52
C ILE A 470 -28.03 -7.44 -11.07
N ALA A 471 -28.95 -7.58 -10.12
CA ALA A 471 -28.67 -7.89 -8.74
C ALA A 471 -29.13 -9.30 -8.40
N LEU A 472 -28.23 -10.11 -7.85
CA LEU A 472 -28.44 -11.50 -7.49
C LEU A 472 -28.36 -11.64 -5.98
N ASP A 473 -29.21 -12.48 -5.39
CA ASP A 473 -29.01 -12.94 -4.02
C ASP A 473 -27.72 -13.75 -3.93
N TYR A 474 -26.81 -13.35 -3.05
CA TYR A 474 -25.44 -13.86 -3.05
C TYR A 474 -25.35 -15.37 -2.70
N GLN A 475 -26.30 -15.92 -1.96
CA GLN A 475 -26.29 -17.34 -1.55
C GLN A 475 -26.99 -18.26 -2.54
N THR A 476 -27.98 -17.76 -3.27
CA THR A 476 -28.84 -18.59 -4.15
C THR A 476 -28.68 -18.28 -5.63
N GLY A 477 -28.03 -17.17 -5.98
CA GLY A 477 -27.91 -16.69 -7.36
C GLY A 477 -29.25 -16.28 -7.99
N ARG A 478 -30.33 -16.17 -7.20
CA ARG A 478 -31.63 -15.74 -7.71
C ARG A 478 -31.60 -14.26 -8.00
N ARG A 479 -32.13 -13.85 -9.16
CA ARG A 479 -32.32 -12.45 -9.51
C ARG A 479 -33.26 -11.77 -8.51
N VAL A 480 -32.78 -10.72 -7.86
CA VAL A 480 -33.53 -9.84 -6.96
C VAL A 480 -34.19 -8.73 -7.79
N TRP A 481 -33.39 -8.04 -8.60
CA TRP A 481 -33.86 -7.01 -9.54
C TRP A 481 -32.92 -6.90 -10.74
N GLU A 482 -33.38 -6.20 -11.77
CA GLU A 482 -32.63 -5.90 -12.99
C GLU A 482 -33.07 -4.53 -13.53
N THR A 483 -32.13 -3.79 -14.13
CA THR A 483 -32.42 -2.55 -14.86
C THR A 483 -31.64 -2.52 -16.18
N SER A 484 -32.27 -2.02 -17.22
CA SER A 484 -31.69 -1.86 -18.57
C SER A 484 -31.71 -0.41 -19.06
N ASP A 485 -32.10 0.53 -18.20
CA ASP A 485 -32.18 1.94 -18.58
C ASP A 485 -30.81 2.60 -18.66
N ASN A 486 -30.37 2.97 -19.86
CA ASN A 486 -29.11 3.66 -20.17
C ASN A 486 -27.89 3.08 -19.45
N ILE A 487 -27.64 1.79 -19.67
CA ILE A 487 -26.48 1.09 -19.12
C ILE A 487 -25.23 1.41 -19.94
N PHE A 488 -24.20 1.92 -19.27
CA PHE A 488 -22.94 2.36 -19.88
C PHE A 488 -21.72 1.96 -19.02
N GLY A 489 -20.53 2.30 -19.51
CA GLY A 489 -19.27 2.12 -18.76
C GLY A 489 -18.92 0.66 -18.47
N THR A 490 -17.95 0.44 -17.60
CA THR A 490 -17.42 -0.91 -17.26
C THR A 490 -17.29 -1.09 -15.74
N TRP A 491 -17.60 -0.04 -14.98
CA TRP A 491 -17.23 0.08 -13.58
C TRP A 491 -18.47 0.14 -12.71
N LEU A 492 -18.54 -0.79 -11.74
CA LEU A 492 -19.47 -0.71 -10.63
C LEU A 492 -18.70 -0.57 -9.32
N SER A 493 -19.23 0.24 -8.40
CA SER A 493 -18.83 0.28 -6.99
C SER A 493 -20.06 0.31 -6.10
N TYR A 494 -20.02 -0.27 -4.90
CA TYR A 494 -21.17 -0.33 -4.01
C TYR A 494 -20.85 0.22 -2.62
N SER A 495 -21.78 1.01 -2.06
CA SER A 495 -21.75 1.48 -0.67
C SER A 495 -22.80 0.73 0.13
N GLU A 496 -22.37 -0.24 0.95
CA GLU A 496 -23.25 -0.99 1.85
C GLU A 496 -23.92 -0.09 2.91
N PRO A 497 -23.22 0.88 3.55
CA PRO A 497 -23.85 1.75 4.54
C PRO A 497 -25.01 2.61 4.01
N LEU A 498 -24.95 3.00 2.73
CA LEU A 498 -25.98 3.82 2.08
C LEU A 498 -26.95 3.02 1.21
N ASP A 499 -26.66 1.73 0.99
CA ASP A 499 -27.33 0.86 0.01
C ASP A 499 -27.43 1.53 -1.37
N LEU A 500 -26.30 2.04 -1.88
CA LEU A 500 -26.20 2.72 -3.17
C LEU A 500 -25.15 2.08 -4.06
N LEU A 501 -25.52 1.84 -5.33
CA LEU A 501 -24.67 1.28 -6.37
C LEU A 501 -24.27 2.39 -7.35
N LEU A 502 -22.97 2.65 -7.49
CA LEU A 502 -22.39 3.55 -8.48
C LEU A 502 -22.13 2.79 -9.79
N GLN A 503 -22.57 3.36 -10.91
CA GLN A 503 -22.14 3.01 -12.26
C GLN A 503 -21.32 4.16 -12.85
N ALA A 504 -20.14 3.81 -13.36
CA ALA A 504 -19.19 4.77 -13.91
C ALA A 504 -18.39 4.16 -15.07
N GLY A 505 -17.58 5.01 -15.70
CA GLY A 505 -16.46 4.62 -16.52
C GLY A 505 -15.17 4.52 -15.72
N ALA A 506 -14.18 3.85 -16.31
CA ALA A 506 -12.86 3.75 -15.74
C ALA A 506 -11.78 4.23 -16.73
N LYS A 507 -12.02 5.26 -17.55
CA LYS A 507 -10.98 5.71 -18.51
C LYS A 507 -9.72 6.19 -17.79
N ALA A 508 -8.60 5.56 -18.14
CA ALA A 508 -7.24 5.96 -17.82
C ALA A 508 -6.27 5.45 -18.91
N SER A 509 -5.02 5.91 -18.92
CA SER A 509 -4.03 5.56 -19.95
C SER A 509 -3.57 4.09 -19.89
N ASP A 510 -3.73 3.44 -18.74
CA ASP A 510 -3.33 2.07 -18.43
C ASP A 510 -4.47 1.05 -18.54
N ARG A 511 -5.61 1.44 -19.13
CA ARG A 511 -6.81 0.61 -19.25
C ARG A 511 -7.23 0.38 -20.70
N LEU A 512 -8.27 -0.43 -20.88
CA LEU A 512 -8.80 -0.76 -22.21
C LEU A 512 -9.25 0.50 -22.97
N VAL A 513 -9.12 0.46 -24.30
CA VAL A 513 -9.42 1.62 -25.15
C VAL A 513 -10.89 2.02 -25.07
N ASP A 514 -11.79 1.04 -24.97
CA ASP A 514 -13.24 1.21 -24.86
C ASP A 514 -13.75 1.74 -23.50
N GLU A 515 -12.86 1.98 -22.54
CA GLU A 515 -13.24 2.61 -21.28
C GLU A 515 -13.84 4.01 -21.51
N VAL A 516 -14.94 4.31 -20.82
CA VAL A 516 -15.65 5.59 -20.98
C VAL A 516 -15.12 6.63 -19.98
N ALA A 517 -15.08 7.89 -20.41
CA ALA A 517 -14.57 9.05 -19.64
C ALA A 517 -15.68 10.05 -19.25
N GLU A 518 -16.93 9.68 -19.48
CA GLU A 518 -18.09 10.55 -19.33
C GLU A 518 -19.30 9.75 -18.86
N GLY A 519 -20.12 10.37 -18.01
CA GLY A 519 -21.35 9.78 -17.48
C GLY A 519 -21.18 9.15 -16.10
N MET A 520 -22.14 9.40 -15.20
CA MET A 520 -22.19 8.81 -13.86
C MET A 520 -23.65 8.57 -13.45
N ALA A 521 -23.94 7.40 -12.90
CA ALA A 521 -25.28 7.07 -12.41
C ALA A 521 -25.21 6.36 -11.06
N VAL A 522 -26.15 6.66 -10.18
CA VAL A 522 -26.29 5.99 -8.87
C VAL A 522 -27.67 5.36 -8.79
N TYR A 523 -27.71 4.11 -8.36
CA TYR A 523 -28.92 3.31 -8.18
C TYR A 523 -29.11 2.96 -6.71
N ARG A 524 -30.35 2.74 -6.29
CA ARG A 524 -30.63 2.14 -4.98
C ARG A 524 -30.34 0.64 -5.02
N GLY A 525 -29.55 0.13 -4.09
CA GLY A 525 -29.18 -1.29 -4.03
C GLY A 525 -30.36 -2.20 -3.70
N VAL A 526 -31.39 -1.69 -3.01
CA VAL A 526 -32.62 -2.45 -2.71
C VAL A 526 -33.44 -2.85 -3.93
N ASP A 527 -33.60 -1.96 -4.92
CA ASP A 527 -34.57 -2.15 -6.02
C ASP A 527 -34.07 -1.77 -7.42
N GLY A 528 -32.85 -1.23 -7.54
CA GLY A 528 -32.26 -0.84 -8.81
C GLY A 528 -32.83 0.46 -9.40
N SER A 529 -33.67 1.19 -8.67
CA SER A 529 -34.17 2.50 -9.14
C SER A 529 -33.07 3.55 -9.18
N VAL A 530 -33.07 4.40 -10.22
CA VAL A 530 -32.09 5.48 -10.37
C VAL A 530 -32.31 6.53 -9.28
N LYS A 531 -31.27 6.76 -8.47
CA LYS A 531 -31.23 7.83 -7.47
C LYS A 531 -30.93 9.17 -8.12
N TRP A 532 -29.89 9.21 -8.96
CA TRP A 532 -29.55 10.35 -9.82
C TRP A 532 -28.62 9.89 -10.95
N ARG A 533 -28.50 10.72 -11.99
CA ARG A 533 -27.62 10.49 -13.13
C ARG A 533 -27.10 11.82 -13.66
N ASN A 534 -25.86 11.83 -14.12
CA ASN A 534 -25.23 12.95 -14.82
C ASN A 534 -24.46 12.41 -16.03
N ASP A 535 -25.10 12.49 -17.20
CA ASP A 535 -24.58 11.89 -18.44
C ASP A 535 -23.45 12.69 -19.10
N SER A 536 -23.24 13.95 -18.69
CA SER A 536 -22.26 14.85 -19.30
C SER A 536 -21.04 15.15 -18.42
N LEU A 537 -20.98 14.55 -17.22
CA LEU A 537 -19.84 14.71 -16.34
C LEU A 537 -18.62 13.99 -16.92
N LYS A 538 -17.59 14.75 -17.26
CA LYS A 538 -16.30 14.23 -17.76
C LYS A 538 -15.32 14.08 -16.61
N TYR A 539 -14.65 12.93 -16.55
CA TYR A 539 -13.68 12.61 -15.50
C TYR A 539 -12.71 11.53 -15.95
N SER A 540 -11.63 11.37 -15.17
CA SER A 540 -10.75 10.19 -15.27
C SER A 540 -11.15 9.19 -14.19
N GLY A 541 -11.11 7.90 -14.53
CA GLY A 541 -11.48 6.81 -13.64
C GLY A 541 -10.32 5.90 -13.27
N PRO A 542 -10.58 4.79 -12.55
CA PRO A 542 -11.85 4.50 -11.88
C PRO A 542 -12.18 5.49 -10.75
N CYS A 543 -13.44 5.56 -10.34
CA CYS A 543 -13.88 6.42 -9.23
C CYS A 543 -13.73 5.68 -7.89
N ILE A 544 -13.31 6.41 -6.86
CA ILE A 544 -13.17 5.91 -5.49
C ILE A 544 -14.47 6.20 -4.72
N LEU A 545 -14.97 5.22 -3.96
CA LEU A 545 -16.01 5.45 -2.96
C LEU A 545 -15.36 5.68 -1.60
N HIS A 546 -15.31 6.95 -1.18
CA HIS A 546 -14.84 7.35 0.14
C HIS A 546 -16.04 7.75 1.00
N ASN A 547 -16.52 6.79 1.80
CA ASN A 547 -17.68 6.95 2.68
C ASN A 547 -18.95 7.34 1.88
N ASP A 548 -19.41 8.58 2.01
CA ASP A 548 -20.56 9.15 1.29
C ASP A 548 -20.16 9.96 0.05
N VAL A 549 -18.89 9.92 -0.36
CA VAL A 549 -18.32 10.73 -1.43
C VAL A 549 -17.74 9.85 -2.53
N ILE A 550 -17.99 10.23 -3.78
CA ILE A 550 -17.33 9.74 -4.98
C ILE A 550 -16.15 10.66 -5.27
N ILE A 551 -14.92 10.14 -5.27
CA ILE A 551 -13.72 10.88 -5.65
C ILE A 551 -13.31 10.45 -7.07
N THR A 552 -13.20 11.41 -7.98
CA THR A 552 -12.71 11.14 -9.34
C THR A 552 -11.18 11.09 -9.39
N ASN A 553 -10.63 10.31 -10.32
CA ASN A 553 -9.20 10.18 -10.50
C ASN A 553 -8.62 11.43 -11.21
N ALA A 554 -7.29 11.59 -11.16
CA ALA A 554 -6.57 12.64 -11.86
C ALA A 554 -5.47 12.04 -12.75
N ASN A 555 -5.36 12.50 -13.99
CA ASN A 555 -4.23 12.15 -14.85
C ASN A 555 -3.01 13.01 -14.50
N SER A 556 -1.84 12.62 -15.01
CA SER A 556 -0.61 13.40 -14.88
C SER A 556 -0.84 14.85 -15.29
N TYR A 557 -0.43 15.79 -14.41
CA TYR A 557 -0.49 17.24 -14.64
C TYR A 557 -1.89 17.77 -14.98
N SER A 558 -2.94 17.05 -14.58
CA SER A 558 -4.34 17.43 -14.83
C SER A 558 -5.11 17.53 -13.52
N GLU A 559 -6.04 18.48 -13.45
CA GLU A 559 -7.02 18.52 -12.36
C GLU A 559 -8.03 17.37 -12.48
N SER A 560 -8.37 16.75 -11.36
CA SER A 560 -9.53 15.88 -11.25
C SER A 560 -10.83 16.65 -11.58
N ALA A 561 -11.90 15.93 -11.92
CA ALA A 561 -13.24 16.51 -12.00
C ALA A 561 -13.82 16.88 -10.61
N GLY A 562 -13.11 16.51 -9.55
CA GLY A 562 -13.44 16.79 -8.15
C GLY A 562 -14.11 15.60 -7.47
N ALA A 563 -14.83 15.90 -6.40
CA ALA A 563 -15.55 14.93 -5.60
C ALA A 563 -17.05 15.26 -5.53
N PHE A 564 -17.90 14.25 -5.41
CA PHE A 564 -19.36 14.38 -5.47
C PHE A 564 -20.04 13.54 -4.39
N PHE A 565 -21.06 14.06 -3.72
CA PHE A 565 -21.80 13.28 -2.73
C PHE A 565 -22.60 12.15 -3.39
N LEU A 566 -22.39 10.91 -2.95
CA LEU A 566 -22.99 9.70 -3.50
C LEU A 566 -24.53 9.75 -3.49
N GLU A 567 -25.14 10.37 -2.47
CA GLU A 567 -26.59 10.47 -2.38
C GLU A 567 -27.23 11.48 -3.34
N THR A 568 -26.50 12.52 -3.74
CA THR A 568 -27.09 13.70 -4.40
C THR A 568 -26.47 14.09 -5.74
N GLY A 569 -25.25 13.62 -6.01
CA GLY A 569 -24.46 14.04 -7.18
C GLY A 569 -23.94 15.47 -7.11
N LYS A 570 -24.16 16.19 -5.99
CA LYS A 570 -23.66 17.56 -5.81
C LYS A 570 -22.14 17.54 -5.54
N PRO A 571 -21.38 18.51 -6.08
CA PRO A 571 -19.95 18.60 -5.82
C PRO A 571 -19.67 18.87 -4.34
N LYS A 572 -18.62 18.25 -3.81
CA LYS A 572 -18.04 18.57 -2.49
C LYS A 572 -17.29 19.89 -2.61
N LEU A 573 -17.67 20.85 -1.76
CA LEU A 573 -17.02 22.16 -1.69
C LEU A 573 -16.08 22.21 -0.49
N ILE A 574 -14.99 22.95 -0.64
CA ILE A 574 -14.07 23.35 0.43
C ILE A 574 -13.90 24.87 0.40
N ASP A 575 -13.49 25.47 1.52
CA ASP A 575 -13.17 26.89 1.55
C ASP A 575 -11.72 27.11 1.15
N ASN A 576 -11.48 28.08 0.27
CA ASN A 576 -10.14 28.51 -0.06
C ASN A 576 -9.43 29.03 1.21
N PRO A 577 -8.24 28.52 1.55
CA PRO A 577 -7.57 28.84 2.82
C PRO A 577 -7.13 30.30 2.94
N LEU A 578 -6.98 31.02 1.84
CA LEU A 578 -6.55 32.42 1.82
C LEU A 578 -7.74 33.40 1.80
N THR A 579 -8.75 33.12 0.99
CA THR A 579 -9.87 34.05 0.72
C THR A 579 -11.16 33.69 1.48
N GLY A 580 -11.29 32.44 1.94
CA GLY A 580 -12.50 31.88 2.54
C GLY A 580 -13.68 31.75 1.57
N GLN A 581 -13.44 31.83 0.26
CA GLN A 581 -14.47 31.56 -0.74
C GLN A 581 -14.63 30.06 -0.95
N SER A 582 -15.87 29.59 -1.04
CA SER A 582 -16.14 28.17 -1.31
C SER A 582 -15.83 27.82 -2.77
N GLN A 583 -15.15 26.69 -2.97
CA GLN A 583 -14.73 26.18 -4.26
C GLN A 583 -14.87 24.65 -4.32
N PRO A 584 -15.00 24.03 -5.50
CA PRO A 584 -14.99 22.57 -5.61
C PRO A 584 -13.67 21.99 -5.10
N TRP A 585 -13.75 20.91 -4.32
CA TRP A 585 -12.55 20.14 -3.96
C TRP A 585 -12.03 19.41 -5.20
N LYS A 586 -10.73 19.55 -5.46
CA LYS A 586 -10.02 18.93 -6.57
C LYS A 586 -8.62 18.53 -6.14
N ILE A 587 -8.05 17.59 -6.88
CA ILE A 587 -6.66 17.17 -6.72
C ILE A 587 -5.93 17.22 -8.07
N THR A 588 -4.63 17.38 -7.98
CA THR A 588 -3.68 17.19 -9.08
C THR A 588 -2.53 16.32 -8.59
N ARG A 589 -1.82 15.74 -9.56
CA ARG A 589 -0.58 15.01 -9.34
C ARG A 589 0.40 15.33 -10.46
N ALA A 590 1.69 15.19 -10.18
CA ALA A 590 2.72 15.19 -11.21
C ALA A 590 2.64 13.90 -12.05
N TYR A 591 3.68 13.56 -12.79
CA TYR A 591 3.68 12.36 -13.62
C TYR A 591 3.37 11.08 -12.82
N GLY A 592 2.34 10.34 -13.23
CA GLY A 592 1.94 9.08 -12.61
C GLY A 592 1.00 8.25 -13.49
N CYS A 593 1.28 6.95 -13.56
CA CYS A 593 0.52 5.99 -14.39
C CYS A 593 -0.50 5.15 -13.61
N ASN A 594 -0.41 5.10 -12.27
CA ASN A 594 -1.30 4.26 -11.47
C ASN A 594 -2.66 4.92 -11.20
N SER A 595 -3.64 4.13 -10.75
CA SER A 595 -4.88 4.65 -10.17
C SER A 595 -4.62 5.20 -8.76
N ILE A 596 -5.29 6.30 -8.41
CA ILE A 596 -5.30 6.81 -7.03
C ILE A 596 -6.08 5.82 -6.16
N ILE A 597 -5.55 5.49 -4.98
CA ILE A 597 -6.23 4.69 -3.98
C ILE A 597 -6.38 5.46 -2.68
N ALA A 598 -7.38 5.10 -1.86
CA ALA A 598 -7.68 5.81 -0.64
C ALA A 598 -7.51 4.95 0.62
N SER A 599 -7.29 5.63 1.74
CA SER A 599 -7.59 5.19 3.10
C SER A 599 -8.61 6.16 3.72
N GLU A 600 -8.90 6.05 5.01
CA GLU A 600 -9.72 7.09 5.65
C GLU A 600 -9.04 8.46 5.58
N ASN A 601 -7.72 8.53 5.81
CA ASN A 601 -7.01 9.79 6.02
C ASN A 601 -6.18 10.26 4.83
N LEU A 602 -5.88 9.38 3.85
CA LEU A 602 -4.96 9.67 2.76
C LEU A 602 -5.49 9.19 1.41
N LEU A 603 -5.17 9.93 0.35
CA LEU A 603 -5.04 9.36 -0.98
C LEU A 603 -3.58 9.03 -1.23
N THR A 604 -3.27 7.92 -1.89
CA THR A 604 -1.92 7.55 -2.30
C THR A 604 -1.87 7.25 -3.80
N PHE A 605 -0.78 7.66 -4.44
CA PHE A 605 -0.62 7.58 -5.89
C PHE A 605 0.84 7.80 -6.33
N ARG A 606 1.10 7.66 -7.63
CA ARG A 606 2.38 8.07 -8.23
C ARG A 606 2.32 9.54 -8.64
N SER A 607 3.33 10.32 -8.24
CA SER A 607 3.46 11.75 -8.54
C SER A 607 4.94 12.14 -8.67
N GLY A 608 5.60 11.63 -9.71
CA GLY A 608 7.06 11.66 -9.83
C GLY A 608 7.72 10.66 -8.87
N ALA A 609 7.39 10.69 -7.58
CA ALA A 609 7.77 9.70 -6.57
C ALA A 609 6.52 8.97 -6.04
N ALA A 610 6.64 8.30 -4.89
CA ALA A 610 5.48 7.95 -4.08
C ALA A 610 4.82 9.25 -3.60
N GLY A 611 3.54 9.45 -3.90
CA GLY A 611 2.79 10.66 -3.61
C GLY A 611 1.59 10.38 -2.70
N PHE A 612 1.15 11.43 -2.01
CA PHE A 612 -0.06 11.40 -1.20
C PHE A 612 -0.86 12.69 -1.30
N TYR A 613 -2.14 12.63 -0.93
CA TYR A 613 -2.96 13.78 -0.54
C TYR A 613 -3.47 13.57 0.88
N ASP A 614 -3.38 14.60 1.72
CA ASP A 614 -3.89 14.56 3.10
C ASP A 614 -5.39 14.89 3.16
N LEU A 615 -6.22 13.85 3.28
CA LEU A 615 -7.67 14.02 3.42
C LEU A 615 -8.08 14.47 4.83
N LEU A 616 -7.25 14.21 5.84
CA LEU A 616 -7.58 14.48 7.24
C LEU A 616 -7.49 15.97 7.55
N THR A 617 -6.40 16.62 7.13
CA THR A 617 -6.19 18.05 7.43
C THR A 617 -6.35 18.96 6.21
N ASP A 618 -6.54 18.40 5.02
CA ASP A 618 -6.57 19.16 3.76
C ASP A 618 -5.26 19.93 3.53
N SER A 619 -4.11 19.36 3.93
CA SER A 619 -2.81 20.01 3.79
C SER A 619 -2.29 20.03 2.34
N GLY A 620 -2.91 19.26 1.44
CA GLY A 620 -2.60 19.24 0.02
C GLY A 620 -1.85 17.97 -0.43
N THR A 621 -1.17 18.08 -1.57
CA THR A 621 -0.42 16.97 -2.19
C THR A 621 1.04 17.03 -1.76
N GLY A 622 1.62 15.90 -1.33
CA GLY A 622 3.04 15.79 -1.00
C GLY A 622 3.66 14.53 -1.60
N ASN A 623 4.99 14.41 -1.48
CA ASN A 623 5.74 13.25 -1.97
C ASN A 623 6.60 12.64 -0.85
N LEU A 624 6.65 11.32 -0.82
CA LEU A 624 7.58 10.52 -0.04
C LEU A 624 8.80 10.24 -0.93
N GLY A 625 9.84 11.06 -0.77
CA GLY A 625 11.04 11.02 -1.62
C GLY A 625 11.87 9.74 -1.47
N GLY A 626 12.74 9.49 -2.45
CA GLY A 626 13.72 8.40 -2.41
C GLY A 626 13.23 7.06 -2.98
N PHE A 627 11.93 6.88 -3.22
CA PHE A 627 11.37 5.71 -3.91
C PHE A 627 10.14 6.09 -4.74
N LYS A 628 9.60 5.14 -5.51
CA LYS A 628 8.40 5.37 -6.33
C LYS A 628 7.35 4.28 -6.18
N SER A 629 6.11 4.65 -6.48
CA SER A 629 5.04 3.68 -6.69
C SER A 629 5.13 3.02 -8.08
N GLY A 630 4.64 1.78 -8.19
CA GLY A 630 4.53 1.01 -9.43
C GLY A 630 3.47 1.55 -10.39
N CYS A 631 3.32 0.89 -11.56
CA CYS A 631 2.23 1.20 -12.49
C CYS A 631 0.89 0.65 -12.00
N THR A 632 0.91 -0.52 -11.35
CA THR A 632 -0.13 -0.89 -10.39
C THR A 632 0.13 -0.12 -9.09
N SER A 633 -0.92 0.46 -8.49
CA SER A 633 -0.78 1.12 -7.19
C SER A 633 -0.36 0.10 -6.14
N ASN A 634 0.74 0.38 -5.46
CA ASN A 634 1.39 -0.45 -4.44
C ASN A 634 1.65 0.36 -3.16
N LEU A 635 0.86 1.40 -2.92
CA LEU A 635 0.93 2.24 -1.72
C LEU A 635 -0.29 1.97 -0.84
N VAL A 636 -0.48 0.71 -0.48
CA VAL A 636 -1.70 0.23 0.19
C VAL A 636 -1.63 0.46 1.68
N VAL A 637 -2.55 1.28 2.19
CA VAL A 637 -2.78 1.44 3.63
C VAL A 637 -3.63 0.27 4.12
N ALA A 638 -3.07 -0.57 4.98
CA ALA A 638 -3.78 -1.67 5.61
C ALA A 638 -3.02 -2.19 6.82
N ASN A 639 -3.74 -2.80 7.77
CA ASN A 639 -3.18 -3.39 8.98
C ASN A 639 -2.40 -2.39 9.87
N GLY A 640 -2.78 -1.11 9.80
CA GLY A 640 -2.17 0.00 10.54
C GLY A 640 -0.86 0.51 9.94
N VAL A 641 -0.56 0.14 8.69
CA VAL A 641 0.71 0.41 8.00
C VAL A 641 0.44 0.88 6.57
N LEU A 642 1.20 1.86 6.08
CA LEU A 642 1.31 2.13 4.65
C LEU A 642 2.36 1.17 4.06
N ASN A 643 1.88 0.16 3.34
CA ASN A 643 2.69 -0.86 2.71
C ASN A 643 3.19 -0.36 1.36
N ALA A 644 4.49 -0.50 1.12
CA ALA A 644 5.13 -0.13 -0.15
C ALA A 644 6.07 -1.26 -0.61
N PRO A 645 5.53 -2.43 -1.02
CA PRO A 645 6.34 -3.49 -1.60
C PRO A 645 7.03 -3.04 -2.89
N ASP A 646 8.19 -3.61 -3.19
CA ASP A 646 8.98 -3.23 -4.35
C ASP A 646 8.38 -3.74 -5.67
N TYR A 647 7.68 -2.87 -6.38
CA TYR A 647 7.17 -3.09 -7.74
C TYR A 647 8.06 -2.42 -8.81
N THR A 648 9.36 -2.23 -8.52
CA THR A 648 10.30 -1.63 -9.48
C THR A 648 10.99 -2.66 -10.38
N ARG A 649 10.59 -3.93 -10.38
CA ARG A 649 11.02 -4.88 -11.43
C ARG A 649 10.78 -4.21 -12.78
N THR A 650 11.76 -4.25 -13.68
CA THR A 650 11.70 -3.60 -15.02
C THR A 650 11.84 -2.06 -15.03
N CYS A 651 12.45 -1.46 -14.01
CA CYS A 651 12.64 -0.02 -13.90
C CYS A 651 14.09 0.45 -14.16
N SER A 652 14.23 1.43 -15.04
CA SER A 652 15.48 2.17 -15.33
C SER A 652 15.83 3.28 -14.36
N CYS A 653 14.82 3.82 -13.69
CA CYS A 653 14.88 5.15 -13.09
C CYS A 653 15.89 5.21 -11.93
N ALA A 654 16.58 6.34 -11.82
CA ALA A 654 17.60 6.61 -10.81
C ALA A 654 17.05 6.92 -9.40
N TYR A 655 16.01 6.21 -8.94
CA TYR A 655 15.60 6.32 -7.53
C TYR A 655 16.60 5.60 -6.64
N GLN A 656 16.98 6.25 -5.53
CA GLN A 656 17.99 5.76 -4.61
C GLN A 656 17.59 4.43 -3.96
N ASN A 657 16.29 4.20 -3.76
CA ASN A 657 15.79 2.99 -3.11
C ASN A 657 14.91 2.17 -4.05
N GLN A 658 15.43 0.99 -4.45
CA GLN A 658 14.69 -0.08 -5.12
C GLN A 658 14.52 -1.23 -4.13
N THR A 659 13.62 -1.05 -3.17
CA THR A 659 13.34 -2.06 -2.16
C THR A 659 11.96 -1.85 -1.56
N SER A 660 11.51 -2.84 -0.79
CA SER A 660 10.24 -2.76 -0.07
C SER A 660 10.43 -1.96 1.21
N LEU A 661 9.40 -1.21 1.61
CA LEU A 661 9.38 -0.53 2.89
C LEU A 661 7.96 -0.44 3.44
N ALA A 662 7.86 -0.10 4.72
CA ALA A 662 6.62 0.21 5.39
C ALA A 662 6.74 1.51 6.15
N LEU A 663 5.63 2.27 6.18
CA LEU A 663 5.54 3.53 6.89
C LEU A 663 4.41 3.49 7.91
N VAL A 664 4.61 4.15 9.05
CA VAL A 664 3.62 4.30 10.12
C VAL A 664 3.50 5.76 10.52
N HIS A 665 2.37 6.11 11.14
CA HIS A 665 2.21 7.45 11.69
C HIS A 665 3.26 7.71 12.76
N MET A 666 4.09 8.74 12.55
CA MET A 666 5.15 9.18 13.44
C MET A 666 5.07 10.71 13.57
N PRO A 667 4.31 11.25 14.53
CA PRO A 667 4.00 12.68 14.62
C PRO A 667 5.22 13.60 14.77
N GLU A 668 6.35 13.06 15.24
CA GLU A 668 7.62 13.75 15.35
C GLU A 668 8.32 13.99 14.00
N ILE A 669 7.89 13.31 12.93
CA ILE A 669 8.48 13.46 11.60
C ILE A 669 7.97 14.72 10.92
N GLU A 670 8.87 15.38 10.21
CA GLU A 670 8.56 16.57 9.43
C GLU A 670 7.86 16.19 8.11
N THR A 671 6.84 16.94 7.72
CA THR A 671 6.11 16.71 6.45
C THR A 671 5.73 18.05 5.83
N TRP A 672 5.84 18.10 4.50
CA TRP A 672 5.55 19.26 3.67
C TRP A 672 4.72 18.83 2.46
N SER A 673 3.88 19.74 1.98
CA SER A 673 2.97 19.54 0.86
C SER A 673 2.94 20.76 -0.06
N ILE A 674 2.12 20.69 -1.09
CA ILE A 674 1.75 21.80 -1.96
C ILE A 674 0.23 21.88 -1.93
N HIS A 675 -0.31 23.07 -1.65
CA HIS A 675 -1.74 23.26 -1.52
C HIS A 675 -2.34 23.96 -2.75
N ASN A 676 -2.59 23.20 -3.82
CA ASN A 676 -3.12 23.72 -5.10
C ASN A 676 -4.45 24.46 -4.95
N GLY A 677 -5.30 24.06 -3.98
CA GLY A 677 -6.55 24.76 -3.70
C GLY A 677 -6.36 26.22 -3.24
N ALA A 678 -5.18 26.62 -2.77
CA ALA A 678 -4.91 28.01 -2.38
C ALA A 678 -4.91 28.93 -3.60
N SER A 679 -4.51 28.40 -4.77
CA SER A 679 -4.38 29.13 -6.03
C SER A 679 -5.67 29.14 -6.88
N ALA A 680 -6.74 28.45 -6.44
CA ALA A 680 -7.92 28.21 -7.28
C ALA A 680 -8.96 29.37 -7.32
N THR A 681 -8.76 30.45 -6.56
CA THR A 681 -9.69 31.61 -6.53
C THR A 681 -9.32 32.66 -7.59
N PRO A 682 -10.31 33.35 -8.23
CA PRO A 682 -10.02 34.40 -9.22
C PRO A 682 -9.11 35.53 -8.70
N ASN A 683 -8.29 36.06 -9.60
CA ASN A 683 -7.33 37.14 -9.32
C ASN A 683 -8.01 38.41 -8.79
N GLY A 684 -7.29 39.19 -7.98
CA GLY A 684 -7.77 40.45 -7.38
C GLY A 684 -8.52 40.32 -6.05
N GLU A 685 -8.85 39.09 -5.63
CA GLU A 685 -9.51 38.83 -4.36
C GLU A 685 -8.64 39.19 -3.16
N ALA A 686 -9.29 39.71 -2.11
CA ALA A 686 -8.63 40.11 -0.87
C ALA A 686 -8.26 38.87 -0.04
N ILE A 687 -7.00 38.82 0.39
CA ILE A 687 -6.48 37.77 1.27
C ILE A 687 -6.98 38.04 2.70
N LYS A 688 -7.71 37.08 3.28
CA LYS A 688 -8.27 37.17 4.64
C LYS A 688 -7.37 36.51 5.68
N ASN A 689 -6.69 35.43 5.31
CA ASN A 689 -5.75 34.74 6.18
C ASN A 689 -4.46 34.45 5.39
N LEU A 690 -3.31 34.78 5.99
CA LEU A 690 -2.00 34.58 5.38
C LEU A 690 -0.99 34.22 6.46
N ALA A 691 -0.40 33.03 6.32
CA ALA A 691 0.77 32.64 7.08
C ALA A 691 1.90 32.27 6.09
N ILE A 692 3.09 32.79 6.33
CA ILE A 692 4.27 32.58 5.47
C ILE A 692 5.38 31.97 6.34
N ASN A 693 5.98 30.89 5.85
CA ASN A 693 7.17 30.30 6.43
C ASN A 693 8.37 30.55 5.50
N PHE A 694 9.23 31.49 5.91
CA PHE A 694 10.40 31.87 5.14
C PHE A 694 11.43 30.73 5.11
N GLY A 695 11.96 30.40 3.94
CA GLY A 695 12.94 29.33 3.74
C GLY A 695 12.40 27.90 3.90
N ALA A 696 11.09 27.73 4.05
CA ALA A 696 10.48 26.41 4.14
C ALA A 696 10.56 25.66 2.80
N PRO A 697 10.62 24.31 2.82
CA PRO A 697 10.68 23.50 1.60
C PRO A 697 9.31 23.15 1.00
N GLY A 698 8.23 23.77 1.48
CA GLY A 698 6.87 23.54 1.01
C GLY A 698 5.83 24.14 1.97
N ASP A 699 4.57 23.89 1.65
CA ASP A 699 3.43 24.31 2.45
C ASP A 699 3.17 23.35 3.61
N ARG A 700 2.54 23.85 4.67
CA ARG A 700 2.11 23.02 5.80
C ARG A 700 0.91 23.64 6.51
N ARG A 701 -0.07 22.82 6.89
CA ARG A 701 -1.13 23.24 7.82
C ARG A 701 -0.72 23.02 9.27
N ASP A 702 -1.03 24.00 10.12
CA ASP A 702 -0.90 23.84 11.58
C ASP A 702 -2.15 23.24 12.21
N GLU A 703 -2.06 22.89 13.50
CA GLU A 703 -3.16 22.28 14.26
C GLU A 703 -4.39 23.19 14.41
N GLN A 704 -4.24 24.50 14.16
CA GLN A 704 -5.34 25.47 14.14
C GLN A 704 -5.98 25.59 12.75
N GLY A 705 -5.47 24.86 11.75
CA GLY A 705 -5.95 24.86 10.38
C GLY A 705 -5.38 25.98 9.51
N ASN A 706 -4.43 26.79 9.99
CA ASN A 706 -3.80 27.82 9.17
C ASN A 706 -2.86 27.16 8.16
N LEU A 707 -2.97 27.57 6.89
CA LEU A 707 -2.04 27.17 5.85
C LEU A 707 -0.83 28.10 5.87
N TRP A 708 0.34 27.54 6.20
CA TRP A 708 1.63 28.19 6.10
C TRP A 708 2.22 27.92 4.71
N LEU A 709 2.40 28.99 3.95
CA LEU A 709 2.97 28.93 2.59
C LEU A 709 4.48 29.08 2.63
N GLU A 710 5.19 28.35 1.78
CA GLU A 710 6.63 28.56 1.58
C GLU A 710 6.95 29.93 0.97
N TYR A 711 8.09 30.51 1.35
CA TYR A 711 8.68 31.62 0.60
C TYR A 711 10.21 31.70 0.76
N PRO A 712 11.01 31.81 -0.31
CA PRO A 712 10.60 31.82 -1.71
C PRO A 712 10.03 30.46 -2.13
N VAL A 713 9.25 30.45 -3.21
CA VAL A 713 8.62 29.24 -3.74
C VAL A 713 9.69 28.30 -4.30
N VAL A 714 9.81 27.09 -3.74
CA VAL A 714 10.78 26.07 -4.18
C VAL A 714 10.15 24.69 -4.41
N ALA A 715 8.99 24.38 -3.81
CA ALA A 715 8.38 23.05 -3.88
C ALA A 715 7.55 22.83 -5.16
N GLY A 716 6.76 23.82 -5.58
CA GLY A 716 5.91 23.72 -6.76
C GLY A 716 4.97 24.89 -6.98
N ASP A 717 3.78 24.63 -7.52
CA ASP A 717 2.79 25.66 -7.79
C ASP A 717 2.35 26.33 -6.49
N SER A 718 2.37 27.66 -6.47
CA SER A 718 2.06 28.47 -5.29
C SER A 718 1.14 29.62 -5.70
N PRO A 719 0.23 30.10 -4.82
CA PRO A 719 -0.61 31.25 -5.13
C PRO A 719 0.25 32.48 -5.51
N PRO A 720 -0.20 33.32 -6.46
CA PRO A 720 0.60 34.43 -7.00
C PRO A 720 0.69 35.62 -6.01
N LEU A 721 1.40 35.41 -4.90
CA LEU A 721 1.60 36.39 -3.83
C LEU A 721 2.65 37.45 -4.23
N SER A 722 2.42 38.69 -3.78
CA SER A 722 3.36 39.79 -3.94
C SER A 722 4.15 40.00 -2.66
N ILE A 723 5.25 39.28 -2.52
CA ILE A 723 6.17 39.43 -1.38
C ILE A 723 7.47 40.04 -1.92
N ARG A 724 7.96 41.11 -1.29
CA ARG A 724 9.23 41.75 -1.61
C ARG A 724 10.07 41.86 -0.35
N VAL A 725 11.33 41.49 -0.46
CA VAL A 725 12.35 41.65 0.58
C VAL A 725 13.53 42.46 0.05
N ASN A 726 14.34 43.04 0.94
CA ASN A 726 15.58 43.72 0.54
C ASN A 726 16.61 42.74 -0.06
N PRO A 727 17.48 43.19 -0.99
CA PRO A 727 18.40 42.32 -1.74
C PRO A 727 19.40 41.51 -0.91
N GLU A 728 19.73 41.97 0.30
CA GLU A 728 20.68 41.31 1.21
C GLU A 728 20.05 40.13 1.98
N THR A 729 18.75 39.89 1.80
CA THR A 729 18.04 38.78 2.45
C THR A 729 18.60 37.44 1.97
N SER A 730 18.95 36.58 2.92
CA SER A 730 19.34 35.19 2.68
C SER A 730 18.39 34.25 3.39
N TYR A 731 18.03 33.13 2.76
CA TYR A 731 17.14 32.14 3.36
C TYR A 731 17.95 30.97 3.88
N PHE A 732 17.53 30.41 5.01
CA PHE A 732 18.08 29.18 5.54
C PHE A 732 17.00 28.14 5.74
N GLN A 733 17.40 26.89 5.60
CA GLN A 733 16.58 25.72 5.85
C GLN A 733 17.42 24.70 6.62
N ARG A 734 16.87 24.19 7.72
CA ARG A 734 17.43 23.13 8.55
C ARG A 734 16.34 22.10 8.81
N HIS A 735 16.71 20.90 9.24
CA HIS A 735 15.75 19.93 9.72
C HIS A 735 15.20 20.37 11.09
N SER A 736 13.91 20.15 11.36
CA SER A 736 13.23 20.50 12.63
C SER A 736 13.91 19.94 13.88
N SER A 737 14.56 18.78 13.76
CA SER A 737 15.35 18.19 14.87
C SER A 737 16.51 19.06 15.35
N SER A 738 17.02 19.98 14.53
CA SER A 738 18.08 20.93 14.95
C SER A 738 17.59 21.98 15.94
N VAL A 739 16.29 22.15 16.08
CA VAL A 739 15.61 23.11 16.96
C VAL A 739 14.46 22.45 17.74
N ALA A 740 14.64 21.18 18.13
CA ALA A 740 13.61 20.37 18.77
C ALA A 740 13.01 20.96 20.06
N ASN A 741 13.73 21.88 20.74
CA ASN A 741 13.27 22.55 21.95
C ASN A 741 12.40 23.81 21.69
N ALA A 742 12.18 24.18 20.43
CA ALA A 742 11.31 25.31 20.08
C ALA A 742 9.83 24.91 20.18
N ASP A 743 8.94 25.89 20.45
CA ASP A 743 7.49 25.65 20.52
C ASP A 743 6.92 25.09 19.19
N ARG A 744 7.49 25.51 18.06
CA ARG A 744 7.16 25.01 16.71
C ARG A 744 8.47 24.71 15.95
N PRO A 745 9.08 23.52 16.15
CA PRO A 745 10.39 23.21 15.57
C PRO A 745 10.43 23.33 14.05
N TRP A 746 9.38 22.89 13.35
CA TRP A 746 9.28 22.98 11.89
C TRP A 746 9.16 24.42 11.37
N LEU A 747 8.67 25.36 12.18
CA LEU A 747 8.60 26.79 11.83
C LEU A 747 9.93 27.49 12.14
N ALA A 748 10.61 27.10 13.22
CA ALA A 748 11.89 27.68 13.64
C ALA A 748 13.10 27.14 12.86
N ALA A 749 12.96 26.04 12.13
CA ALA A 749 14.05 25.39 11.40
C ALA A 749 14.36 26.06 10.06
N SER A 750 13.45 26.88 9.56
CA SER A 750 13.63 27.70 8.36
C SER A 750 13.44 29.18 8.69
N GLY A 751 14.06 30.05 7.89
CA GLY A 751 13.88 31.48 8.05
C GLY A 751 14.58 32.32 7.00
N ALA A 752 14.51 33.64 7.22
CA ALA A 752 15.22 34.64 6.43
C ALA A 752 16.11 35.50 7.34
N ASP A 753 17.38 35.61 7.00
CA ASP A 753 18.38 36.46 7.64
C ASP A 753 18.63 37.72 6.82
N GLY A 754 18.94 38.82 7.50
CA GLY A 754 19.28 40.10 6.83
C GLY A 754 18.08 40.89 6.31
N VAL A 755 16.86 40.55 6.74
CA VAL A 755 15.64 41.27 6.34
C VAL A 755 15.57 42.65 7.03
N THR A 756 15.51 43.71 6.22
CA THR A 756 15.39 45.11 6.65
C THR A 756 14.20 45.84 6.02
N ASP A 757 13.67 45.37 4.88
CA ASP A 757 12.40 45.80 4.28
C ASP A 757 11.63 44.54 3.84
N LEU A 758 10.38 44.41 4.28
CA LEU A 758 9.46 43.34 3.88
C LEU A 758 8.12 43.98 3.50
N ARG A 759 7.65 43.72 2.28
CA ARG A 759 6.35 44.20 1.77
C ARG A 759 5.54 43.04 1.25
N ILE A 760 4.30 42.95 1.72
CA ILE A 760 3.35 41.91 1.35
C ILE A 760 2.07 42.61 0.88
N GLU A 761 1.63 42.29 -0.33
CA GLU A 761 0.33 42.73 -0.85
C GLU A 761 -0.75 41.72 -0.46
N LEU A 762 -1.86 42.19 0.13
CA LEU A 762 -2.96 41.34 0.61
C LEU A 762 -4.03 41.11 -0.48
N HIS A 763 -3.61 41.07 -1.73
CA HIS A 763 -4.44 40.72 -2.89
C HIS A 763 -3.68 39.72 -3.75
N LEU A 764 -4.39 38.75 -4.31
CA LEU A 764 -3.83 37.85 -5.32
C LEU A 764 -3.59 38.62 -6.61
N LYS A 765 -2.39 38.54 -7.19
CA LYS A 765 -2.08 39.18 -8.47
C LYS A 765 -2.80 38.51 -9.64
N ASP A 766 -2.95 39.25 -10.73
CA ASP A 766 -3.25 38.66 -12.03
C ASP A 766 -2.14 37.68 -12.43
N GLU A 767 -2.52 36.49 -12.89
CA GLU A 767 -1.57 35.51 -13.44
C GLU A 767 -0.69 36.16 -14.50
N TYR A 768 0.62 36.04 -14.33
CA TYR A 768 1.56 36.36 -15.38
C TYR A 768 1.59 35.19 -16.38
N GLU A 769 0.87 35.31 -17.50
CA GLU A 769 1.07 34.41 -18.64
C GLU A 769 2.46 34.68 -19.27
N LEU A 770 3.45 33.92 -18.84
CA LEU A 770 4.66 33.69 -19.64
C LEU A 770 4.31 32.66 -20.71
N LYS A 771 4.09 33.15 -21.93
CA LYS A 771 4.39 32.37 -23.14
C LYS A 771 5.78 31.74 -22.92
N THR A 772 5.83 30.41 -22.95
CA THR A 772 6.97 29.52 -22.67
C THR A 772 7.09 29.08 -21.20
N GLY A 773 6.81 27.80 -20.98
CA GLY A 773 6.70 27.16 -19.67
C GLY A 773 8.00 27.08 -18.89
N LEU A 774 7.89 26.53 -17.68
CA LEU A 774 9.01 26.17 -16.83
C LEU A 774 10.05 25.40 -17.66
N PRO A 775 11.33 25.83 -17.67
CA PRO A 775 12.39 25.01 -18.22
C PRO A 775 12.57 23.82 -17.28
N VAL A 776 12.14 22.64 -17.75
CA VAL A 776 12.62 21.37 -17.20
C VAL A 776 14.13 21.40 -17.31
N ARG A 777 14.80 21.49 -16.16
CA ARG A 777 16.26 21.37 -16.08
C ARG A 777 16.59 19.89 -16.30
N HIS A 778 16.66 19.52 -17.57
CA HIS A 778 16.88 18.19 -18.15
C HIS A 778 15.65 17.27 -18.27
N VAL A 779 15.27 17.03 -19.53
CA VAL A 779 14.36 15.97 -20.02
C VAL A 779 15.10 14.61 -20.13
N ASN A 780 16.33 14.52 -19.60
CA ASN A 780 17.26 13.40 -19.84
C ASN A 780 17.53 12.54 -18.60
N ASP A 781 16.81 12.73 -17.49
CA ASP A 781 16.75 11.71 -16.41
C ASP A 781 15.54 10.76 -16.57
N ASP A 782 14.77 10.99 -17.62
CA ASP A 782 13.79 10.05 -18.12
C ASP A 782 14.55 9.02 -18.95
N ALA A 783 14.50 7.76 -18.53
CA ALA A 783 14.78 6.68 -19.47
C ALA A 783 13.79 6.85 -20.62
N GLU A 784 14.33 7.23 -21.79
CA GLU A 784 13.60 7.53 -23.03
C GLU A 784 12.39 6.60 -23.20
N GLU A 785 11.20 7.09 -22.84
CA GLU A 785 9.92 6.55 -23.33
C GLU A 785 9.76 7.11 -24.75
N ASP A 786 10.61 6.64 -25.66
CA ASP A 786 10.66 7.14 -27.03
C ASP A 786 9.38 6.70 -27.77
N GLU A 787 8.52 7.67 -28.08
CA GLU A 787 7.39 7.51 -28.99
C GLU A 787 7.92 7.38 -30.43
N ASN A 788 8.45 6.20 -30.80
CA ASN A 788 8.63 5.81 -32.20
C ASN A 788 8.07 4.40 -32.46
#